data_AF-A0A2V9K8G5-F1
#
_entry.id   AF-A0A2V9K8G5-F1
#
_cell.length_a   1.000
_cell.length_b   1.000
_cell.length_c   1.000
_cell.angle_alpha   90.00
_cell.angle_beta   90.00
_cell.angle_gamma   90.00
#
_symmetry.space_group_name_H-M   'P 1'
#
loop_
_entity.id
_entity.type
_entity.pdbx_description
1 polymer ?
#
loop_
_entity_poly.entity_id
_entity_poly.type
_entity_poly.pdbx_seq_one_letter_code
_entity_poly.pdbx_strand_id
1 'polypeptide(L)'
;MDIDEIPNRYESRLVRKDVPSGVTLVLSQLHETWQEEDVRELQKDLLSLLSPFPLPRGSKSKRVDAGFSFKLNAPEFPELEGELIGKFLEASWGVLSGRIDAGGHARYKLKKRGRETVGFTSDRTFSGVRHAEFRIHYIPYRGEFFKGLPFNMAEARKFGREQGGVRIYLDRFRVFPYGDPGDDWLDMDADRGRRTVATPRELGRVSEGVVRPMLQLPGNYQLFGAVFLSRISTPDFELNVSRERLLETDAFKSLKAFTRLGIEWMTVQYGRYVQEREARTAELREPDPFARLKEVREEVEKTGTMDRETRTRILQTLDLARADWESQQKEQISELSMLRVLATVGTTVVIFDHELRAVVDNLRGIHTDLTGFALTLPSEDRAKYEKVLSELEKWARSVEEQGSQIGLLLSSDARLRRRRFALRQVVDEMVAPFARYMSELGVEFKNNVPPDLRTPPMFGCELQSVLLNLHTNALKAIKKERLREIAVSAKQEGIHRRYKCEARSPWYCVQNAVIPDAFLHYMSSAIPHLVLNSSGATCTNAIHQVSWKSNFSHDGRKWIALSSLNTLCQFGAELNGRWYGGGVLKLEPNEARKLPLVKGPPKSMALREVFRTVDSLLRQREVNAAVDVVDQTILVEGLGLSRGEVGLLARACVSFRQMRLPPCRR
;
A
#
# COMPACT_ATOMS: atom_id res chain seq x y z
N MET A 1 -5.94 48.90 1.75
CA MET A 1 -6.22 49.62 0.50
C MET A 1 -7.62 49.21 0.12
N ASP A 2 -8.57 50.14 0.07
CA ASP A 2 -9.94 49.80 -0.37
C ASP A 2 -9.87 49.46 -1.85
N ILE A 3 -10.26 48.23 -2.20
CA ILE A 3 -10.18 47.71 -3.58
C ILE A 3 -11.03 48.57 -4.53
N ASP A 4 -12.05 49.22 -4.00
CA ASP A 4 -12.99 50.08 -4.73
C ASP A 4 -12.38 51.42 -5.19
N GLU A 5 -11.21 51.81 -4.67
CA GLU A 5 -10.55 53.09 -4.99
C GLU A 5 -9.47 52.96 -6.09
N ILE A 6 -9.23 51.75 -6.61
CA ILE A 6 -8.19 51.54 -7.63
C ILE A 6 -8.69 52.03 -9.00
N PRO A 7 -8.05 53.05 -9.62
CA PRO A 7 -8.51 53.63 -10.88
C PRO A 7 -8.27 52.67 -12.06
N ASN A 8 -9.36 52.14 -12.62
CA ASN A 8 -9.32 51.28 -13.80
C ASN A 8 -9.21 52.10 -15.09
N ARG A 9 -8.06 52.06 -15.76
CA ARG A 9 -7.91 52.60 -17.13
C ARG A 9 -8.45 51.58 -18.13
N TYR A 10 -9.42 51.97 -18.96
CA TYR A 10 -9.94 51.11 -20.02
C TYR A 10 -9.88 51.80 -21.38
N GLU A 11 -9.64 51.00 -22.43
CA GLU A 11 -9.75 51.40 -23.83
C GLU A 11 -10.83 50.54 -24.50
N SER A 12 -11.64 51.16 -25.36
CA SER A 12 -12.64 50.44 -26.16
C SER A 12 -12.25 50.50 -27.64
N ARG A 13 -12.36 49.36 -28.34
CA ARG A 13 -12.04 49.24 -29.77
C ARG A 13 -13.11 48.41 -30.47
N LEU A 14 -13.40 48.75 -31.72
CA LEU A 14 -14.32 47.98 -32.56
C LEU A 14 -13.61 46.72 -33.07
N VAL A 15 -14.20 45.56 -32.80
CA VAL A 15 -13.68 44.24 -33.23
C VAL A 15 -14.63 43.55 -34.19
N ARG A 16 -14.09 42.66 -35.03
CA ARG A 16 -14.87 41.85 -35.97
C ARG A 16 -15.76 40.84 -35.21
N LYS A 17 -16.89 40.43 -35.81
CA LYS A 17 -17.90 39.54 -35.17
C LYS A 17 -17.41 38.14 -34.81
N ASP A 18 -16.29 37.71 -35.39
CA ASP A 18 -15.62 36.42 -35.20
C ASP A 18 -14.63 36.42 -34.03
N VAL A 19 -14.36 37.57 -33.40
CA VAL A 19 -13.51 37.62 -32.20
C VAL A 19 -14.21 36.89 -31.04
N PRO A 20 -13.58 35.88 -30.42
CA PRO A 20 -14.19 35.13 -29.34
C PRO A 20 -14.47 36.04 -28.14
N SER A 21 -15.69 35.94 -27.61
CA SER A 21 -16.08 36.64 -26.38
C SER A 21 -15.39 36.03 -25.17
N GLY A 22 -14.75 36.85 -24.34
CA GLY A 22 -14.09 36.41 -23.12
C GLY A 22 -13.44 37.57 -22.36
N VAL A 23 -12.85 37.27 -21.21
CA VAL A 23 -12.03 38.19 -20.42
C VAL A 23 -10.62 37.63 -20.38
N THR A 24 -9.63 38.45 -20.72
CA THR A 24 -8.22 38.11 -20.55
C THR A 24 -7.64 39.03 -19.50
N LEU A 25 -7.26 38.47 -18.36
CA LEU A 25 -6.52 39.18 -17.32
C LEU A 25 -5.03 38.93 -17.57
N VAL A 26 -4.26 40.00 -17.78
CA VAL A 26 -2.81 39.93 -17.95
C VAL A 26 -2.17 40.59 -16.74
N LEU A 27 -1.56 39.78 -15.87
CA LEU A 27 -0.72 40.26 -14.80
C LEU A 27 0.69 40.44 -15.36
N SER A 28 1.23 41.65 -15.30
CA SER A 28 2.57 41.98 -15.81
C SER A 28 3.22 42.99 -14.88
N GLN A 29 4.56 43.04 -14.84
CA GLN A 29 5.33 43.94 -13.96
C GLN A 29 5.00 43.74 -12.46
N LEU A 30 4.94 42.48 -12.02
CA LEU A 30 4.68 42.13 -10.64
C LEU A 30 5.79 42.71 -9.73
N HIS A 31 5.40 43.21 -8.55
CA HIS A 31 6.32 43.79 -7.57
C HIS A 31 7.25 42.74 -6.92
N GLU A 32 6.84 41.48 -6.91
CA GLU A 32 7.58 40.35 -6.34
C GLU A 32 7.78 39.26 -7.40
N THR A 33 8.83 38.45 -7.23
CA THR A 33 9.12 37.34 -8.14
C THR A 33 8.24 36.16 -7.78
N TRP A 34 7.43 35.69 -8.73
CA TRP A 34 6.56 34.53 -8.53
C TRP A 34 7.34 33.23 -8.78
N GLN A 35 7.28 32.32 -7.81
CA GLN A 35 7.83 30.97 -7.89
C GLN A 35 6.76 29.97 -8.37
N GLU A 36 7.19 28.74 -8.65
CA GLU A 36 6.28 27.64 -9.03
C GLU A 36 5.18 27.41 -7.98
N GLU A 37 5.49 27.58 -6.69
CA GLU A 37 4.56 27.43 -5.57
C GLU A 37 3.45 28.48 -5.60
N ASP A 38 3.77 29.74 -5.90
CA ASP A 38 2.80 30.85 -6.00
C ASP A 38 1.85 30.64 -7.20
N VAL A 39 2.39 30.16 -8.32
CA VAL A 39 1.58 29.81 -9.51
C VAL A 39 0.66 28.62 -9.21
N ARG A 40 1.11 27.65 -8.42
CA ARG A 40 0.28 26.53 -7.95
C ARG A 40 -0.81 26.98 -6.98
N GLU A 41 -0.54 27.94 -6.11
CA GLU A 41 -1.53 28.51 -5.19
C GLU A 41 -2.59 29.32 -5.96
N LEU A 42 -2.17 30.18 -6.89
CA LEU A 42 -3.10 30.87 -7.80
C LEU A 42 -3.95 29.85 -8.59
N GLN A 43 -3.34 28.79 -9.11
CA GLN A 43 -4.08 27.73 -9.79
C GLN A 43 -5.11 27.08 -8.86
N LYS A 44 -4.76 26.79 -7.60
CA LYS A 44 -5.68 26.23 -6.59
C LYS A 44 -6.87 27.16 -6.32
N ASP A 45 -6.61 28.45 -6.15
CA ASP A 45 -7.65 29.45 -5.88
C ASP A 45 -8.59 29.64 -7.08
N LEU A 46 -8.03 29.73 -8.29
CA LEU A 46 -8.81 29.81 -9.51
C LEU A 46 -9.64 28.54 -9.75
N LEU A 47 -9.11 27.36 -9.43
CA LEU A 47 -9.86 26.10 -9.50
C LEU A 47 -11.05 26.07 -8.54
N SER A 48 -10.97 26.73 -7.38
CA SER A 48 -12.07 26.81 -6.40
C SER A 48 -13.27 27.64 -6.90
N LEU A 49 -13.02 28.55 -7.85
CA LEU A 49 -14.00 29.43 -8.47
C LEU A 49 -14.72 28.78 -9.66
N LEU A 50 -14.21 27.65 -10.18
CA LEU A 50 -14.74 27.00 -11.37
C LEU A 50 -15.81 25.95 -11.05
N SER A 51 -16.90 25.96 -11.81
CA SER A 51 -17.71 24.76 -12.04
C SER A 51 -17.01 23.93 -13.10
N PRO A 52 -16.61 22.67 -12.85
CA PRO A 52 -15.95 21.83 -13.85
C PRO A 52 -16.90 21.33 -14.95
N PHE A 53 -18.15 21.82 -15.02
CA PHE A 53 -19.18 21.29 -15.91
C PHE A 53 -19.74 22.34 -16.88
N PRO A 54 -19.75 22.06 -18.19
CA PRO A 54 -20.56 22.82 -19.13
C PRO A 54 -22.06 22.60 -18.83
N LEU A 55 -22.83 23.69 -18.88
CA LEU A 55 -24.29 23.68 -18.67
C LEU A 55 -24.98 22.69 -19.63
N PRO A 56 -26.03 21.97 -19.19
CA PRO A 56 -26.80 21.12 -20.08
C PRO A 56 -27.57 21.92 -21.13
N ARG A 57 -27.80 21.31 -22.30
CA ARG A 57 -28.40 21.94 -23.47
C ARG A 57 -29.88 22.28 -23.22
N GLY A 58 -30.18 23.56 -23.07
CA GLY A 58 -31.53 24.12 -23.26
C GLY A 58 -31.87 24.26 -24.75
N SER A 59 -33.10 23.92 -25.12
CA SER A 59 -33.68 24.00 -26.47
C SER A 59 -33.46 25.36 -27.15
N LYS A 60 -32.98 25.33 -28.42
CA LYS A 60 -33.07 26.39 -29.45
C LYS A 60 -32.54 27.80 -29.11
N SER A 61 -31.28 27.95 -28.70
CA SER A 61 -30.56 29.22 -28.89
C SER A 61 -29.20 28.99 -29.58
N LYS A 62 -28.95 29.71 -30.68
CA LYS A 62 -27.76 29.61 -31.55
C LYS A 62 -26.50 30.26 -30.94
N ARG A 63 -26.56 30.79 -29.71
CA ARG A 63 -25.37 31.25 -28.98
C ARG A 63 -25.09 30.27 -27.84
N VAL A 64 -24.10 29.42 -28.08
CA VAL A 64 -23.55 28.50 -27.09
C VAL A 64 -22.72 29.34 -26.13
N ASP A 65 -23.20 29.50 -24.91
CA ASP A 65 -22.38 30.01 -23.81
C ASP A 65 -21.38 28.91 -23.44
N ALA A 66 -20.08 29.17 -23.62
CA ALA A 66 -19.01 28.18 -23.43
C ALA A 66 -18.81 27.78 -21.95
N GLY A 67 -19.50 28.45 -21.02
CA GLY A 67 -19.23 28.37 -19.60
C GLY A 67 -18.04 29.24 -19.21
N PHE A 68 -17.70 29.23 -17.93
CA PHE A 68 -16.55 29.93 -17.39
C PHE A 68 -15.39 28.93 -17.26
N SER A 69 -14.35 29.09 -18.07
CA SER A 69 -13.14 28.24 -18.10
C SER A 69 -11.90 29.10 -17.97
N PHE A 70 -11.01 28.76 -17.04
CA PHE A 70 -9.72 29.43 -16.90
C PHE A 70 -8.64 28.66 -17.65
N LYS A 71 -7.88 29.36 -18.50
CA LYS A 71 -6.66 28.82 -19.11
C LYS A 71 -5.47 29.56 -18.51
N LEU A 72 -4.71 28.87 -17.66
CA LEU A 72 -3.45 29.40 -17.15
C LEU A 72 -2.41 29.31 -18.27
N ASN A 73 -1.82 30.45 -18.62
CA ASN A 73 -0.73 30.56 -19.57
C ASN A 73 0.52 31.03 -18.81
N ALA A 74 1.40 30.09 -18.49
CA ALA A 74 2.59 30.30 -17.69
C ALA A 74 3.79 29.66 -18.42
N PRO A 75 4.34 30.31 -19.46
CA PRO A 75 5.33 29.71 -20.36
C PRO A 75 6.65 29.34 -19.65
N GLU A 76 6.92 29.94 -18.49
CA GLU A 76 8.05 29.63 -17.61
C GLU A 76 7.83 28.34 -16.80
N PHE A 77 6.58 27.88 -16.68
CA PHE A 77 6.16 26.65 -15.96
C PHE A 77 5.26 25.76 -16.84
N PRO A 78 5.82 25.08 -17.87
CA PRO A 78 5.03 24.33 -18.87
C PRO A 78 4.15 23.21 -18.29
N GLU A 79 4.53 22.66 -17.13
CA GLU A 79 3.79 21.59 -16.45
C GLU A 79 2.45 22.08 -15.84
N LEU A 80 2.33 23.38 -15.59
CA LEU A 80 1.16 24.02 -15.01
C LEU A 80 0.21 24.60 -16.06
N GLU A 81 0.54 24.45 -17.35
CA GLU A 81 -0.30 24.91 -18.47
C GLU A 81 -1.47 23.95 -18.78
N GLY A 82 -2.66 24.52 -19.01
CA GLY A 82 -3.83 23.83 -19.58
C GLY A 82 -4.99 23.56 -18.61
N GLU A 83 -6.00 22.83 -19.09
CA GLU A 83 -7.22 22.50 -18.32
C GLU A 83 -7.01 21.30 -17.39
N LEU A 84 -6.48 21.54 -16.18
CA LEU A 84 -6.15 20.50 -15.19
C LEU A 84 -7.37 19.64 -14.78
N ILE A 85 -8.54 20.27 -14.67
CA ILE A 85 -9.82 19.63 -14.33
C ILE A 85 -10.19 18.56 -15.35
N GLY A 86 -10.03 18.85 -16.65
CA GLY A 86 -10.40 17.92 -17.72
C GLY A 86 -9.64 16.60 -17.57
N LYS A 87 -8.31 16.69 -17.38
CA LYS A 87 -7.44 15.54 -17.15
C LYS A 87 -7.76 14.80 -15.84
N PHE A 88 -8.11 15.51 -14.78
CA PHE A 88 -8.47 14.89 -13.50
C PHE A 88 -9.81 14.12 -13.59
N LEU A 89 -10.80 14.67 -14.31
CA LEU A 89 -12.09 14.03 -14.51
C LEU A 89 -12.01 12.76 -15.38
N GLU A 90 -10.95 12.56 -16.16
CA GLU A 90 -10.70 11.29 -16.88
C GLU A 90 -10.49 10.10 -15.93
N ALA A 91 -10.10 10.36 -14.68
CA ALA A 91 -10.01 9.34 -13.62
C ALA A 91 -11.38 8.83 -13.13
N SER A 92 -12.48 9.38 -13.64
CA SER A 92 -13.84 8.95 -13.27
C SER A 92 -14.10 7.50 -13.66
N TRP A 93 -14.62 6.71 -12.72
CA TRP A 93 -15.16 5.39 -13.02
C TRP A 93 -16.45 5.51 -13.86
N GLY A 94 -17.27 6.51 -13.54
CA GLY A 94 -18.51 6.77 -14.25
C GLY A 94 -19.01 8.19 -14.10
N VAL A 95 -19.81 8.61 -15.07
CA VAL A 95 -20.51 9.90 -15.08
C VAL A 95 -22.00 9.63 -14.96
N LEU A 96 -22.56 9.98 -13.81
CA LEU A 96 -23.98 9.93 -13.50
C LEU A 96 -24.65 11.22 -13.97
N SER A 97 -25.82 11.12 -14.57
CA SER A 97 -26.66 12.26 -14.91
C SER A 97 -28.10 11.95 -14.53
N GLY A 98 -28.77 12.88 -13.86
CA GLY A 98 -30.17 12.78 -13.48
C GLY A 98 -30.97 13.93 -14.05
N ARG A 99 -32.23 13.69 -14.42
CA ARG A 99 -33.18 14.73 -14.83
C ARG A 99 -34.58 14.44 -14.30
N ILE A 100 -35.24 15.47 -13.78
CA ILE A 100 -36.66 15.46 -13.43
C ILE A 100 -37.44 16.21 -14.52
N ASP A 101 -38.58 15.66 -14.94
CA ASP A 101 -39.49 16.35 -15.87
C ASP A 101 -40.47 17.31 -15.17
N ALA A 102 -41.43 17.88 -15.91
CA ALA A 102 -42.42 18.80 -15.33
C ALA A 102 -43.38 18.10 -14.34
N GLY A 103 -43.57 16.79 -14.50
CA GLY A 103 -44.47 15.97 -13.69
C GLY A 103 -43.80 15.35 -12.46
N GLY A 104 -42.52 15.67 -12.21
CA GLY A 104 -41.78 15.14 -11.06
C GLY A 104 -41.20 13.74 -11.28
N HIS A 105 -41.18 13.21 -12.52
CA HIS A 105 -40.61 11.88 -12.79
C HIS A 105 -39.11 11.99 -13.06
N ALA A 106 -38.33 11.17 -12.35
CA ALA A 106 -36.88 11.18 -12.44
C ALA A 106 -36.35 10.10 -13.39
N ARG A 107 -35.43 10.49 -14.28
CA ARG A 107 -34.63 9.59 -15.12
C ARG A 107 -33.15 9.79 -14.85
N TYR A 108 -32.43 8.68 -14.75
CA TYR A 108 -31.00 8.62 -14.49
C TYR A 108 -30.28 7.90 -15.61
N LYS A 109 -29.05 8.33 -15.89
CA LYS A 109 -28.16 7.74 -16.89
C LYS A 109 -26.75 7.67 -16.32
N LEU A 110 -26.10 6.51 -16.43
CA LEU A 110 -24.74 6.29 -15.95
C LEU A 110 -23.85 5.83 -17.10
N LYS A 111 -22.94 6.72 -17.54
CA LYS A 111 -21.90 6.39 -18.52
C LYS A 111 -20.68 5.84 -17.78
N LYS A 112 -20.44 4.54 -17.89
CA LYS A 112 -19.31 3.84 -17.25
C LYS A 112 -18.06 3.93 -18.15
N ARG A 113 -16.87 4.08 -17.55
CA ARG A 113 -15.60 4.11 -18.30
C ARG A 113 -15.37 2.76 -19.00
N GLY A 114 -15.19 2.79 -20.32
CA GLY A 114 -14.94 1.60 -21.14
C GLY A 114 -16.09 0.58 -21.20
N ARG A 115 -17.30 0.93 -20.78
CA ARG A 115 -18.49 0.06 -20.81
C ARG A 115 -19.72 0.82 -21.33
N GLU A 116 -20.79 0.08 -21.56
CA GLU A 116 -22.07 0.63 -22.01
C GLU A 116 -22.69 1.61 -21.01
N THR A 117 -23.52 2.50 -21.54
CA THR A 117 -24.30 3.44 -20.74
C THR A 117 -25.59 2.78 -20.30
N VAL A 118 -25.89 2.82 -19.00
CA VAL A 118 -27.12 2.26 -18.42
C VAL A 118 -28.08 3.37 -18.00
N GLY A 119 -29.37 3.09 -18.04
CA GLY A 119 -30.43 4.01 -17.62
C GLY A 119 -31.29 3.44 -16.50
N PHE A 120 -31.89 4.31 -15.70
CA PHE A 120 -32.85 3.95 -14.66
C PHE A 120 -33.93 5.03 -14.57
N THR A 121 -35.19 4.63 -14.46
CA THR A 121 -36.32 5.53 -14.23
C THR A 121 -36.89 5.20 -12.86
N SER A 122 -37.10 6.21 -12.03
CA SER A 122 -37.69 6.01 -10.71
C SER A 122 -39.21 5.93 -10.80
N ASP A 123 -39.81 5.03 -10.04
CA ASP A 123 -41.26 4.93 -9.84
C ASP A 123 -41.79 6.01 -8.87
N ARG A 124 -40.87 6.72 -8.18
CA ARG A 124 -41.19 7.80 -7.26
C ARG A 124 -41.36 9.13 -8.01
N THR A 125 -42.43 9.84 -7.68
CA THR A 125 -42.60 11.24 -8.06
C THR A 125 -41.98 12.16 -7.02
N PHE A 126 -41.16 13.11 -7.46
CA PHE A 126 -40.51 14.11 -6.61
C PHE A 126 -41.34 15.39 -6.60
N SER A 127 -42.15 15.57 -5.56
CA SER A 127 -43.01 16.75 -5.39
C SER A 127 -42.19 18.02 -5.15
N GLY A 128 -42.61 19.14 -5.72
CA GLY A 128 -41.95 20.44 -5.57
C GLY A 128 -40.67 20.64 -6.39
N VAL A 129 -40.23 19.64 -7.16
CA VAL A 129 -39.04 19.74 -8.02
C VAL A 129 -39.43 19.50 -9.47
N ARG A 130 -39.23 20.51 -10.32
CA ARG A 130 -39.54 20.44 -11.75
C ARG A 130 -38.33 20.85 -12.57
N HIS A 131 -38.05 20.14 -13.66
CA HIS A 131 -36.94 20.47 -14.58
C HIS A 131 -35.54 20.54 -13.94
N ALA A 132 -35.33 19.96 -12.77
CA ALA A 132 -34.00 19.85 -12.16
C ALA A 132 -33.15 18.83 -12.92
N GLU A 133 -31.86 19.12 -13.04
CA GLU A 133 -30.90 18.20 -13.65
C GLU A 133 -29.58 18.22 -12.90
N PHE A 134 -28.86 17.10 -12.87
CA PHE A 134 -27.54 17.06 -12.27
C PHE A 134 -26.60 16.21 -13.09
N ARG A 135 -25.31 16.45 -12.89
CA ARG A 135 -24.21 15.65 -13.43
C ARG A 135 -23.15 15.45 -12.37
N ILE A 136 -22.76 14.20 -12.14
CA ILE A 136 -21.84 13.80 -11.08
C ILE A 136 -20.82 12.81 -11.65
N HIS A 137 -19.55 13.12 -11.48
CA HIS A 137 -18.41 12.26 -11.73
C HIS A 137 -18.04 11.52 -10.46
N TYR A 138 -17.87 10.21 -10.54
CA TYR A 138 -17.45 9.40 -9.40
C TYR A 138 -16.03 8.90 -9.58
N ILE A 139 -15.16 9.27 -8.65
CA ILE A 139 -13.73 8.94 -8.63
C ILE A 139 -13.42 8.08 -7.39
N PRO A 140 -13.31 6.75 -7.52
CA PRO A 140 -13.12 5.86 -6.37
C PRO A 140 -11.71 5.89 -5.77
N TYR A 141 -10.78 6.72 -6.26
CA TYR A 141 -9.36 6.80 -5.85
C TYR A 141 -8.67 5.43 -5.78
N ARG A 142 -8.83 4.63 -6.85
CA ARG A 142 -8.11 3.37 -7.06
C ARG A 142 -7.09 3.54 -8.17
N GLY A 143 -5.87 3.01 -7.97
CA GLY A 143 -4.74 3.23 -8.86
C GLY A 143 -4.98 2.83 -10.32
N GLU A 144 -5.89 1.89 -10.58
CA GLU A 144 -6.28 1.50 -11.94
C GLU A 144 -6.85 2.65 -12.78
N PHE A 145 -7.54 3.61 -12.17
CA PHE A 145 -8.16 4.74 -12.88
C PHE A 145 -7.20 5.91 -13.12
N PHE A 146 -6.05 5.92 -12.43
CA PHE A 146 -5.04 6.96 -12.49
C PHE A 146 -3.81 6.56 -13.33
N LYS A 147 -3.78 5.36 -13.91
CA LYS A 147 -2.70 4.93 -14.81
C LYS A 147 -2.62 5.85 -16.04
N GLY A 148 -1.45 6.43 -16.28
CA GLY A 148 -1.19 7.31 -17.42
C GLY A 148 -1.63 8.77 -17.21
N LEU A 149 -2.11 9.13 -16.03
CA LEU A 149 -2.41 10.52 -15.66
C LEU A 149 -1.21 11.14 -14.92
N PRO A 150 -1.02 12.47 -15.00
CA PRO A 150 0.11 13.16 -14.37
C PRO A 150 -0.02 13.31 -12.85
N PHE A 151 -1.06 12.74 -12.22
CA PHE A 151 -1.34 12.90 -10.80
C PHE A 151 -0.87 11.70 -9.99
N ASN A 152 -0.15 11.95 -8.88
CA ASN A 152 0.08 10.91 -7.89
C ASN A 152 -1.16 10.72 -6.98
N MET A 153 -1.24 9.56 -6.32
CA MET A 153 -2.42 9.20 -5.50
C MET A 153 -2.63 10.09 -4.27
N ALA A 154 -1.56 10.66 -3.71
CA ALA A 154 -1.63 11.49 -2.52
C ALA A 154 -2.20 12.88 -2.87
N GLU A 155 -1.69 13.48 -3.94
CA GLU A 155 -2.18 14.73 -4.54
C GLU A 155 -3.62 14.60 -5.00
N ALA A 156 -3.97 13.52 -5.72
CA ALA A 156 -5.34 13.30 -6.18
C ALA A 156 -6.34 13.25 -5.01
N ARG A 157 -5.96 12.63 -3.89
CA ARG A 157 -6.81 12.59 -2.69
C ARG A 157 -6.86 13.92 -1.95
N LYS A 158 -5.75 14.67 -1.91
CA LYS A 158 -5.72 16.04 -1.36
C LYS A 158 -6.67 16.93 -2.15
N PHE A 159 -6.53 16.93 -3.47
CA PHE A 159 -7.43 17.62 -4.40
C PHE A 159 -8.89 17.20 -4.21
N GLY A 160 -9.15 15.90 -4.06
CA GLY A 160 -10.46 15.36 -3.70
C GLY A 160 -11.09 15.97 -2.47
N ARG A 161 -10.33 16.09 -1.37
CA ARG A 161 -10.83 16.64 -0.11
C ARG A 161 -11.10 18.15 -0.20
N GLU A 162 -10.32 18.87 -1.00
CA GLU A 162 -10.44 20.32 -1.16
C GLU A 162 -11.55 20.69 -2.16
N GLN A 163 -11.74 19.90 -3.22
CA GLN A 163 -12.57 20.27 -4.38
C GLN A 163 -13.74 19.33 -4.68
N GLY A 164 -13.79 18.17 -4.03
CA GLY A 164 -14.86 17.19 -4.17
C GLY A 164 -16.12 17.62 -3.42
N GLY A 165 -17.27 17.33 -4.01
CA GLY A 165 -18.60 17.65 -3.53
C GLY A 165 -19.61 17.75 -4.67
N VAL A 166 -20.89 17.71 -4.31
CA VAL A 166 -22.00 17.96 -5.25
C VAL A 166 -22.56 19.35 -4.97
N ARG A 167 -22.31 20.28 -5.89
CA ARG A 167 -22.66 21.71 -5.74
C ARG A 167 -24.03 22.04 -6.32
N ILE A 168 -24.69 23.08 -5.82
CA ILE A 168 -25.98 23.56 -6.34
C ILE A 168 -25.80 24.87 -7.10
N TYR A 169 -26.42 24.96 -8.28
CA TYR A 169 -26.46 26.15 -9.13
C TYR A 169 -27.91 26.56 -9.40
N LEU A 170 -28.26 27.80 -9.10
CA LEU A 170 -29.58 28.38 -9.37
C LEU A 170 -29.44 29.47 -10.45
N ASP A 171 -30.08 29.29 -11.59
CA ASP A 171 -29.94 30.15 -12.78
C ASP A 171 -28.48 30.48 -13.11
N ARG A 172 -27.62 29.45 -13.04
CA ARG A 172 -26.18 29.51 -13.31
C ARG A 172 -25.31 30.14 -12.22
N PHE A 173 -25.89 30.63 -11.12
CA PHE A 173 -25.14 31.11 -9.97
C PHE A 173 -24.96 30.02 -8.92
N ARG A 174 -23.75 29.89 -8.38
CA ARG A 174 -23.43 28.95 -7.30
C ARG A 174 -24.18 29.37 -6.02
N VAL A 175 -24.79 28.39 -5.37
CA VAL A 175 -25.46 28.55 -4.08
C VAL A 175 -24.60 27.86 -3.02
N PHE A 176 -24.14 28.62 -2.03
CA PHE A 176 -23.30 28.14 -0.94
C PHE A 176 -24.15 27.62 0.22
N PRO A 177 -23.62 26.78 1.14
CA PRO A 177 -22.33 26.10 1.14
C PRO A 177 -22.37 24.73 0.47
N TYR A 178 -23.41 24.43 -0.33
CA TYR A 178 -23.71 23.06 -0.76
C TYR A 178 -22.55 22.40 -1.50
N GLY A 179 -22.00 21.33 -0.91
CA GLY A 179 -20.89 20.56 -1.47
C GLY A 179 -19.50 21.19 -1.29
N ASP A 180 -19.36 22.14 -0.37
CA ASP A 180 -18.07 22.66 0.08
C ASP A 180 -17.41 21.74 1.12
N PRO A 181 -16.10 21.90 1.39
CA PRO A 181 -15.42 21.13 2.43
C PRO A 181 -16.15 21.25 3.79
N GLY A 182 -16.63 20.12 4.31
CA GLY A 182 -17.37 20.05 5.56
C GLY A 182 -18.89 20.16 5.44
N ASP A 183 -19.43 20.48 4.26
CA ASP A 183 -20.87 20.50 3.99
C ASP A 183 -21.34 19.17 3.38
N ASP A 184 -21.97 18.33 4.21
CA ASP A 184 -22.51 17.04 3.80
C ASP A 184 -24.03 17.08 3.59
N TRP A 185 -24.52 18.01 2.75
CA TRP A 185 -25.96 18.19 2.56
C TRP A 185 -26.69 16.97 1.98
N LEU A 186 -25.97 16.00 1.42
CA LEU A 186 -26.51 14.72 0.93
C LEU A 186 -26.44 13.58 1.97
N ASP A 187 -25.83 13.83 3.13
CA ASP A 187 -25.49 12.86 4.20
C ASP A 187 -24.63 11.67 3.72
N MET A 188 -23.80 11.87 2.70
CA MET A 188 -22.94 10.82 2.12
C MET A 188 -21.84 10.39 3.09
N ASP A 189 -21.12 11.35 3.67
CA ASP A 189 -20.04 11.06 4.62
C ASP A 189 -20.59 10.54 5.95
N ALA A 190 -21.74 11.08 6.39
CA ALA A 190 -22.45 10.60 7.58
C ALA A 190 -22.90 9.13 7.45
N ASP A 191 -23.55 8.76 6.35
CA ASP A 191 -24.03 7.38 6.15
C ASP A 191 -22.92 6.39 5.85
N ARG A 192 -21.84 6.85 5.20
CA ARG A 192 -20.63 6.07 5.08
C ARG A 192 -19.98 5.81 6.44
N GLY A 193 -19.91 6.81 7.31
CA GLY A 193 -19.40 6.68 8.68
C GLY A 193 -20.22 5.70 9.51
N ARG A 194 -21.56 5.74 9.38
CA ARG A 194 -22.49 4.77 10.01
C ARG A 194 -22.45 3.38 9.40
N ARG A 195 -21.77 3.20 8.26
CA ARG A 195 -21.69 1.94 7.48
C ARG A 195 -23.08 1.40 7.14
N THR A 196 -23.97 2.28 6.67
CA THR A 196 -25.34 1.92 6.30
C THR A 196 -25.37 0.79 5.29
N VAL A 197 -26.17 -0.25 5.58
CA VAL A 197 -26.29 -1.46 4.74
C VAL A 197 -27.62 -1.50 3.98
N ALA A 198 -28.63 -0.80 4.49
CA ALA A 198 -29.99 -0.80 3.93
C ALA A 198 -30.01 -0.14 2.54
N THR A 199 -30.44 -0.90 1.54
CA THR A 199 -30.67 -0.37 0.18
C THR A 199 -32.08 0.22 0.11
N PRO A 200 -32.27 1.40 -0.51
CA PRO A 200 -33.60 1.97 -0.70
C PRO A 200 -34.55 0.97 -1.38
N ARG A 201 -35.82 0.91 -0.92
CA ARG A 201 -36.84 -0.02 -1.45
C ARG A 201 -37.01 0.12 -2.98
N GLU A 202 -36.91 1.34 -3.48
CA GLU A 202 -37.00 1.71 -4.89
C GLU A 202 -35.91 1.07 -5.75
N LEU A 203 -34.75 0.76 -5.15
CA LEU A 203 -33.65 0.09 -5.83
C LEU A 203 -33.67 -1.43 -5.65
N GLY A 204 -34.66 -1.99 -4.94
CA GLY A 204 -34.75 -3.41 -4.61
C GLY A 204 -34.53 -4.32 -5.82
N ARG A 205 -35.35 -4.14 -6.88
CA ARG A 205 -35.23 -4.88 -8.15
C ARG A 205 -33.87 -4.69 -8.82
N VAL A 206 -33.36 -3.46 -8.81
CA VAL A 206 -32.08 -3.12 -9.46
C VAL A 206 -30.88 -3.60 -8.63
N SER A 207 -31.07 -3.88 -7.34
CA SER A 207 -30.05 -4.38 -6.42
C SER A 207 -30.01 -5.90 -6.30
N GLU A 208 -30.93 -6.62 -6.95
CA GLU A 208 -30.92 -8.07 -6.99
C GLU A 208 -29.56 -8.59 -7.48
N GLY A 209 -29.05 -9.60 -6.77
CA GLY A 209 -27.75 -10.22 -7.01
C GLY A 209 -26.54 -9.46 -6.44
N VAL A 210 -26.72 -8.26 -5.85
CA VAL A 210 -25.61 -7.44 -5.34
C VAL A 210 -25.52 -7.50 -3.83
N VAL A 211 -24.40 -7.99 -3.31
CA VAL A 211 -24.22 -8.14 -1.85
C VAL A 211 -23.90 -6.80 -1.21
N ARG A 212 -24.84 -6.29 -0.38
CA ARG A 212 -24.66 -5.09 0.47
C ARG A 212 -24.02 -3.89 -0.26
N PRO A 213 -24.61 -3.43 -1.39
CA PRO A 213 -24.00 -2.40 -2.23
C PRO A 213 -23.70 -1.09 -1.50
N MET A 214 -24.51 -0.72 -0.50
CA MET A 214 -24.37 0.54 0.26
C MET A 214 -23.09 0.62 1.09
N LEU A 215 -22.36 -0.48 1.32
CA LEU A 215 -21.01 -0.42 1.90
C LEU A 215 -20.00 0.28 0.99
N GLN A 216 -20.31 0.42 -0.30
CA GLN A 216 -19.50 1.11 -1.30
C GLN A 216 -19.97 2.55 -1.53
N LEU A 217 -20.82 3.11 -0.65
CA LEU A 217 -21.32 4.47 -0.79
C LEU A 217 -20.13 5.47 -0.90
N PRO A 218 -20.11 6.33 -1.92
CA PRO A 218 -19.04 7.30 -2.10
C PRO A 218 -19.10 8.37 -0.99
N GLY A 219 -17.93 8.85 -0.57
CA GLY A 219 -17.85 10.05 0.26
C GLY A 219 -17.85 11.31 -0.61
N ASN A 220 -18.11 12.48 -0.03
CA ASN A 220 -18.21 13.72 -0.80
C ASN A 220 -16.93 14.04 -1.59
N TYR A 221 -15.76 13.78 -1.01
CA TYR A 221 -14.46 13.96 -1.67
C TYR A 221 -14.25 13.09 -2.93
N GLN A 222 -15.10 12.08 -3.15
CA GLN A 222 -15.07 11.19 -4.32
C GLN A 222 -16.07 11.59 -5.40
N LEU A 223 -16.96 12.51 -5.09
CA LEU A 223 -17.99 13.01 -5.99
C LEU A 223 -17.56 14.36 -6.51
N PHE A 224 -17.65 14.55 -7.81
CA PHE A 224 -17.47 15.86 -8.42
C PHE A 224 -18.72 16.12 -9.21
N GLY A 225 -19.59 16.99 -8.72
CA GLY A 225 -20.90 17.16 -9.34
C GLY A 225 -21.53 18.52 -9.20
N ALA A 226 -22.52 18.77 -10.04
CA ALA A 226 -23.35 19.96 -10.01
C ALA A 226 -24.82 19.58 -10.23
N VAL A 227 -25.69 20.21 -9.45
CA VAL A 227 -27.15 20.22 -9.58
C VAL A 227 -27.54 21.58 -10.14
N PHE A 228 -28.28 21.61 -11.24
CA PHE A 228 -28.74 22.80 -11.92
C PHE A 228 -30.24 22.98 -11.69
N LEU A 229 -30.60 24.16 -11.20
CA LEU A 229 -31.95 24.63 -10.95
C LEU A 229 -32.18 25.92 -11.73
N SER A 230 -33.43 26.22 -12.05
CA SER A 230 -33.80 27.51 -12.65
C SER A 230 -35.04 28.08 -11.98
N ARG A 231 -34.97 29.35 -11.53
CA ARG A 231 -36.06 30.01 -10.80
C ARG A 231 -37.37 30.02 -11.58
N ILE A 232 -37.29 30.07 -12.92
CA ILE A 232 -38.47 30.07 -13.80
C ILE A 232 -39.21 28.73 -13.73
N SER A 233 -38.47 27.63 -13.66
CA SER A 233 -39.04 26.27 -13.65
C SER A 233 -39.29 25.72 -12.24
N THR A 234 -38.67 26.31 -11.22
CA THR A 234 -38.72 25.82 -9.83
C THR A 234 -39.07 26.96 -8.84
N PRO A 235 -40.32 27.45 -8.84
CA PRO A 235 -40.73 28.56 -7.96
C PRO A 235 -40.72 28.19 -6.47
N ASP A 236 -40.78 26.90 -6.14
CA ASP A 236 -40.83 26.40 -4.76
C ASP A 236 -39.47 26.42 -4.02
N PHE A 237 -38.42 26.91 -4.68
CA PHE A 237 -37.08 27.09 -4.11
C PHE A 237 -36.82 28.55 -3.79
N GLU A 238 -36.99 28.89 -2.52
CA GLU A 238 -36.69 30.21 -1.99
C GLU A 238 -35.32 30.24 -1.31
N LEU A 239 -34.61 31.35 -1.46
CA LEU A 239 -33.37 31.60 -0.74
C LEU A 239 -33.67 32.21 0.63
N ASN A 240 -32.82 31.95 1.61
CA ASN A 240 -32.87 32.58 2.92
C ASN A 240 -32.65 34.10 2.85
N VAL A 241 -32.82 34.80 3.98
CA VAL A 241 -32.69 36.26 4.06
C VAL A 241 -31.30 36.76 3.62
N SER A 242 -30.23 35.98 3.85
CA SER A 242 -28.87 36.30 3.37
C SER A 242 -28.65 35.99 1.87
N ARG A 243 -29.62 35.38 1.19
CA ARG A 243 -29.56 34.90 -0.21
C ARG A 243 -28.45 33.90 -0.51
N GLU A 244 -27.90 33.28 0.53
CA GLU A 244 -26.76 32.39 0.41
C GLU A 244 -27.21 30.93 0.37
N ARG A 245 -28.25 30.56 1.11
CA ARG A 245 -28.73 29.17 1.26
C ARG A 245 -30.16 29.02 0.78
N LEU A 246 -30.53 27.81 0.33
CA LEU A 246 -31.92 27.46 0.06
C LEU A 246 -32.65 27.24 1.40
N LEU A 247 -33.90 27.69 1.50
CA LEU A 247 -34.77 27.35 2.62
C LEU A 247 -35.04 25.83 2.63
N GLU A 248 -35.05 25.22 3.81
CA GLU A 248 -35.32 23.78 3.99
C GLU A 248 -36.81 23.45 3.83
N THR A 249 -37.31 23.65 2.60
CA THR A 249 -38.69 23.30 2.22
C THR A 249 -38.80 21.82 1.84
N ASP A 250 -40.02 21.33 1.66
CA ASP A 250 -40.24 19.97 1.16
C ASP A 250 -39.71 19.80 -0.28
N ALA A 251 -39.65 20.87 -1.07
CA ALA A 251 -39.00 20.88 -2.38
C ALA A 251 -37.49 20.62 -2.27
N PHE A 252 -36.81 21.24 -1.29
CA PHE A 252 -35.39 20.98 -1.01
C PHE A 252 -35.15 19.52 -0.55
N LYS A 253 -36.00 18.99 0.33
CA LYS A 253 -35.93 17.58 0.75
C LYS A 253 -36.14 16.63 -0.44
N SER A 254 -37.06 16.95 -1.35
CA SER A 254 -37.28 16.20 -2.59
C SER A 254 -36.08 16.27 -3.54
N LEU A 255 -35.41 17.43 -3.64
CA LEU A 255 -34.19 17.59 -4.45
C LEU A 255 -33.02 16.76 -3.90
N LYS A 256 -32.85 16.79 -2.57
CA LYS A 256 -31.89 15.96 -1.85
C LYS A 256 -32.17 14.48 -2.12
N ALA A 257 -33.43 14.04 -1.97
CA ALA A 257 -33.82 12.65 -2.23
C ALA A 257 -33.58 12.23 -3.70
N PHE A 258 -33.85 13.11 -4.67
CA PHE A 258 -33.60 12.86 -6.09
C PHE A 258 -32.11 12.68 -6.39
N THR A 259 -31.29 13.62 -5.95
CA THR A 259 -29.84 13.59 -6.18
C THR A 259 -29.23 12.34 -5.53
N ARG A 260 -29.66 12.07 -4.30
CA ARG A 260 -29.20 10.94 -3.50
C ARG A 260 -29.62 9.59 -4.10
N LEU A 261 -30.86 9.43 -4.55
CA LEU A 261 -31.32 8.19 -5.18
C LEU A 261 -30.47 7.84 -6.42
N GLY A 262 -30.07 8.85 -7.20
CA GLY A 262 -29.16 8.65 -8.33
C GLY A 262 -27.79 8.14 -7.91
N ILE A 263 -27.21 8.69 -6.84
CA ILE A 263 -25.91 8.26 -6.28
C ILE A 263 -26.01 6.85 -5.69
N GLU A 264 -27.10 6.54 -4.98
CA GLU A 264 -27.37 5.21 -4.43
C GLU A 264 -27.53 4.18 -5.56
N TRP A 265 -28.25 4.52 -6.64
CA TRP A 265 -28.34 3.69 -7.83
C TRP A 265 -26.99 3.46 -8.50
N MET A 266 -26.19 4.52 -8.67
CA MET A 266 -24.81 4.41 -9.16
C MET A 266 -23.95 3.52 -8.25
N THR A 267 -24.15 3.60 -6.94
CA THR A 267 -23.47 2.78 -5.93
C THR A 267 -23.80 1.30 -6.09
N VAL A 268 -25.06 0.96 -6.41
CA VAL A 268 -25.45 -0.43 -6.76
C VAL A 268 -24.70 -0.90 -8.01
N GLN A 269 -24.62 -0.08 -9.06
CA GLN A 269 -23.87 -0.42 -10.27
C GLN A 269 -22.36 -0.57 -10.02
N TYR A 270 -21.81 0.27 -9.13
CA TYR A 270 -20.41 0.15 -8.71
C TYR A 270 -20.17 -1.09 -7.85
N GLY A 271 -21.10 -1.42 -6.96
CA GLY A 271 -21.09 -2.66 -6.18
C GLY A 271 -21.05 -3.90 -7.07
N ARG A 272 -21.84 -3.93 -8.14
CA ARG A 272 -21.77 -4.99 -9.18
C ARG A 272 -20.39 -5.06 -9.81
N TYR A 273 -19.84 -3.93 -10.22
CA TYR A 273 -18.48 -3.88 -10.78
C TYR A 273 -17.43 -4.42 -9.79
N VAL A 274 -17.50 -4.05 -8.52
CA VAL A 274 -16.60 -4.55 -7.46
C VAL A 274 -16.78 -6.05 -7.26
N GLN A 275 -18.02 -6.54 -7.18
CA GLN A 275 -18.33 -7.96 -7.00
C GLN A 275 -17.91 -8.80 -8.21
N GLU A 276 -18.15 -8.35 -9.45
CA GLU A 276 -17.65 -9.02 -10.67
C GLU A 276 -16.12 -9.06 -10.72
N ARG A 277 -15.47 -7.99 -10.25
CA ARG A 277 -14.01 -7.92 -10.18
C ARG A 277 -13.49 -8.85 -9.09
N GLU A 278 -14.13 -8.86 -7.93
CA GLU A 278 -13.79 -9.74 -6.81
C GLU A 278 -14.06 -11.19 -7.16
N ALA A 279 -15.17 -11.52 -7.82
CA ALA A 279 -15.46 -12.84 -8.35
C ALA A 279 -14.40 -13.27 -9.36
N ARG A 280 -14.05 -12.42 -10.34
CA ARG A 280 -12.90 -12.70 -11.24
C ARG A 280 -11.59 -12.87 -10.49
N THR A 281 -11.38 -12.09 -9.43
CA THR A 281 -10.17 -12.18 -8.60
C THR A 281 -10.19 -13.42 -7.70
N ALA A 282 -11.37 -13.87 -7.28
CA ALA A 282 -11.67 -15.01 -6.41
C ALA A 282 -11.66 -16.32 -7.19
N GLU A 283 -12.17 -16.37 -8.41
CA GLU A 283 -11.91 -17.46 -9.37
C GLU A 283 -10.41 -17.61 -9.64
N LEU A 284 -9.66 -16.51 -9.52
CA LEU A 284 -8.22 -16.46 -9.62
C LEU A 284 -7.49 -16.57 -8.25
N ARG A 285 -8.21 -16.77 -7.13
CA ARG A 285 -7.68 -16.92 -5.75
C ARG A 285 -8.08 -18.31 -5.26
N GLU A 286 -7.12 -19.11 -4.78
CA GLU A 286 -7.44 -20.43 -4.22
C GLU A 286 -8.37 -20.31 -2.98
N PRO A 287 -9.33 -21.24 -2.77
CA PRO A 287 -10.36 -21.16 -1.72
C PRO A 287 -9.79 -21.24 -0.29
N ASP A 288 -10.53 -20.64 0.66
CA ASP A 288 -10.18 -20.51 2.08
C ASP A 288 -9.94 -21.89 2.75
N PRO A 289 -8.73 -22.17 3.29
CA PRO A 289 -8.37 -23.43 3.93
C PRO A 289 -9.28 -23.83 5.10
N PHE A 290 -9.94 -22.87 5.77
CA PHE A 290 -10.75 -23.13 6.97
C PHE A 290 -12.08 -23.83 6.67
N ALA A 291 -12.69 -23.56 5.52
CA ALA A 291 -13.92 -24.22 5.09
C ALA A 291 -13.71 -25.74 4.90
N ARG A 292 -12.56 -26.11 4.32
CA ARG A 292 -12.19 -27.51 4.10
C ARG A 292 -11.87 -28.26 5.40
N LEU A 293 -11.22 -27.61 6.37
CA LEU A 293 -10.96 -28.24 7.68
C LEU A 293 -12.26 -28.53 8.45
N LYS A 294 -13.26 -27.66 8.32
CA LYS A 294 -14.58 -27.88 8.91
C LYS A 294 -15.32 -29.04 8.24
N GLU A 295 -15.28 -29.11 6.90
CA GLU A 295 -15.86 -30.21 6.13
C GLU A 295 -15.19 -31.56 6.47
N VAL A 296 -13.86 -31.61 6.53
CA VAL A 296 -13.11 -32.81 6.90
C VAL A 296 -13.43 -33.25 8.33
N ARG A 297 -13.57 -32.31 9.27
CA ARG A 297 -14.00 -32.62 10.64
C ARG A 297 -15.38 -33.26 10.66
N GLU A 298 -16.35 -32.66 9.96
CA GLU A 298 -17.73 -33.18 9.88
C GLU A 298 -17.78 -34.56 9.21
N GLU A 299 -16.90 -34.82 8.24
CA GLU A 299 -16.79 -36.11 7.53
C GLU A 299 -16.14 -37.20 8.40
N VAL A 300 -15.10 -36.87 9.17
CA VAL A 300 -14.49 -37.75 10.17
C VAL A 300 -15.47 -38.05 11.32
N GLU A 301 -16.33 -37.09 11.70
CA GLU A 301 -17.39 -37.31 12.67
C GLU A 301 -18.51 -38.23 12.15
N LYS A 302 -18.77 -38.25 10.84
CA LYS A 302 -19.83 -39.09 10.24
C LYS A 302 -19.36 -40.49 9.86
N THR A 303 -18.05 -40.73 9.75
CA THR A 303 -17.51 -42.02 9.33
C THR A 303 -17.53 -43.03 10.48
N GLY A 304 -18.34 -44.09 10.35
CA GLY A 304 -18.57 -45.11 11.39
C GLY A 304 -17.63 -46.32 11.37
N THR A 305 -16.71 -46.40 10.40
CA THR A 305 -15.78 -47.53 10.19
C THR A 305 -14.42 -47.34 10.87
N MET A 306 -14.21 -46.24 11.57
CA MET A 306 -12.94 -45.95 12.25
C MET A 306 -12.96 -46.31 13.73
N ASP A 307 -11.85 -46.84 14.22
CA ASP A 307 -11.58 -47.05 15.64
C ASP A 307 -11.73 -45.72 16.44
N ARG A 308 -12.35 -45.80 17.61
CA ARG A 308 -12.66 -44.68 18.51
C ARG A 308 -11.40 -43.94 18.98
N GLU A 309 -10.28 -44.64 19.17
CA GLU A 309 -9.02 -44.04 19.59
C GLU A 309 -8.38 -43.22 18.46
N THR A 310 -8.34 -43.80 17.25
CA THR A 310 -7.87 -43.13 16.02
C THR A 310 -8.70 -41.89 15.70
N ARG A 311 -10.03 -41.97 15.82
CA ARG A 311 -10.95 -40.85 15.60
C ARG A 311 -10.72 -39.70 16.58
N THR A 312 -10.54 -40.01 17.86
CA THR A 312 -10.28 -38.98 18.90
C THR A 312 -8.94 -38.29 18.67
N ARG A 313 -7.91 -39.04 18.27
CA ARG A 313 -6.58 -38.51 17.96
C ARG A 313 -6.61 -37.57 16.74
N ILE A 314 -7.39 -37.89 15.72
CA ILE A 314 -7.57 -37.03 14.53
C ILE A 314 -8.29 -35.73 14.89
N LEU A 315 -9.37 -35.80 15.69
CA LEU A 315 -10.11 -34.61 16.12
C LEU A 315 -9.26 -33.69 17.00
N GLN A 316 -8.50 -34.24 17.96
CA GLN A 316 -7.55 -33.45 18.76
C GLN A 316 -6.45 -32.82 17.91
N THR A 317 -5.94 -33.54 16.90
CA THR A 317 -4.92 -33.01 15.99
C THR A 317 -5.48 -31.87 15.14
N LEU A 318 -6.74 -31.96 14.71
CA LEU A 318 -7.45 -30.90 14.00
C LEU A 318 -7.68 -29.65 14.87
N ASP A 319 -8.05 -29.84 16.14
CA ASP A 319 -8.26 -28.73 17.08
C ASP A 319 -6.94 -28.03 17.47
N LEU A 320 -5.86 -28.79 17.65
CA LEU A 320 -4.52 -28.23 17.87
C LEU A 320 -4.00 -27.47 16.64
N ALA A 321 -4.16 -28.05 15.44
CA ALA A 321 -3.78 -27.38 14.19
C ALA A 321 -4.55 -26.07 13.97
N ARG A 322 -5.81 -26.02 14.41
CA ARG A 322 -6.62 -24.79 14.38
C ARG A 322 -6.08 -23.72 15.33
N ALA A 323 -5.78 -24.08 16.59
CA ALA A 323 -5.30 -23.15 17.60
C ALA A 323 -3.92 -22.55 17.24
N ASP A 324 -3.01 -23.37 16.73
CA ASP A 324 -1.67 -22.95 16.30
C ASP A 324 -1.74 -21.99 15.10
N TRP A 325 -2.65 -22.24 14.16
CA TRP A 325 -2.85 -21.38 12.99
C TRP A 325 -3.43 -20.00 13.36
N GLU A 326 -4.42 -19.95 14.27
CA GLU A 326 -5.00 -18.67 14.75
C GLU A 326 -3.94 -17.80 15.46
N SER A 327 -2.99 -18.44 16.16
CA SER A 327 -1.86 -17.76 16.81
C SER A 327 -0.88 -17.18 15.78
N GLN A 328 -0.48 -17.98 14.78
CA GLN A 328 0.48 -17.55 13.75
C GLN A 328 -0.04 -16.42 12.85
N GLN A 329 -1.33 -16.39 12.56
CA GLN A 329 -1.93 -15.30 11.78
C GLN A 329 -1.88 -13.96 12.52
N LYS A 330 -2.08 -13.95 13.84
CA LYS A 330 -1.97 -12.73 14.65
C LYS A 330 -0.54 -12.18 14.66
N GLU A 331 0.45 -13.06 14.64
CA GLU A 331 1.87 -12.69 14.66
C GLU A 331 2.33 -12.08 13.31
N GLN A 332 1.94 -12.66 12.17
CA GLN A 332 2.27 -12.13 10.84
C GLN A 332 1.62 -10.76 10.55
N ILE A 333 0.42 -10.52 11.07
CA ILE A 333 -0.28 -9.22 10.93
C ILE A 333 0.48 -8.13 11.71
N SER A 334 1.05 -8.47 12.86
CA SER A 334 1.89 -7.57 13.67
C SER A 334 3.18 -7.22 12.94
N GLU A 335 3.87 -8.20 12.36
CA GLU A 335 5.16 -8.05 11.69
C GLU A 335 5.06 -7.17 10.42
N LEU A 336 4.01 -7.33 9.61
CA LEU A 336 3.75 -6.50 8.43
C LEU A 336 3.33 -5.06 8.79
N SER A 337 2.67 -4.87 9.93
CA SER A 337 2.33 -3.55 10.45
C SER A 337 3.60 -2.79 10.86
N MET A 338 4.55 -3.48 11.48
CA MET A 338 5.87 -2.93 11.86
C MET A 338 6.72 -2.52 10.63
N LEU A 339 6.75 -3.34 9.57
CA LEU A 339 7.51 -3.05 8.35
C LEU A 339 6.98 -1.83 7.57
N ARG A 340 5.65 -1.63 7.52
CA ARG A 340 5.05 -0.42 6.92
C ARG A 340 5.32 0.84 7.75
N VAL A 341 5.37 0.70 9.08
CA VAL A 341 5.78 1.79 9.97
C VAL A 341 7.23 2.19 9.67
N LEU A 342 8.16 1.24 9.55
CA LEU A 342 9.57 1.51 9.24
C LEU A 342 9.81 2.24 7.91
N ALA A 343 9.14 1.82 6.82
CA ALA A 343 9.28 2.45 5.51
C ALA A 343 8.69 3.87 5.45
N THR A 344 7.59 4.10 6.17
CA THR A 344 6.93 5.42 6.25
C THR A 344 7.72 6.36 7.16
N VAL A 345 8.18 5.86 8.31
CA VAL A 345 8.99 6.62 9.29
C VAL A 345 10.29 7.10 8.67
N GLY A 346 10.99 6.30 7.86
CA GLY A 346 12.25 6.71 7.23
C GLY A 346 12.12 7.93 6.30
N THR A 347 10.99 8.10 5.62
CA THR A 347 10.74 9.26 4.73
C THR A 347 10.23 10.47 5.53
N THR A 348 9.34 10.23 6.51
CA THR A 348 8.84 11.28 7.40
C THR A 348 9.95 11.89 8.24
N VAL A 349 10.97 11.13 8.65
CA VAL A 349 12.10 11.61 9.44
C VAL A 349 13.00 12.56 8.66
N VAL A 350 13.14 12.39 7.34
CA VAL A 350 13.91 13.31 6.48
C VAL A 350 13.18 14.65 6.30
N ILE A 351 11.86 14.59 6.09
CA ILE A 351 11.02 15.79 6.04
C ILE A 351 11.04 16.49 7.40
N PHE A 352 10.94 15.73 8.49
CA PHE A 352 11.01 16.25 9.85
C PHE A 352 12.37 16.90 10.16
N ASP A 353 13.51 16.36 9.71
CA ASP A 353 14.83 17.00 9.89
C ASP A 353 14.89 18.37 9.20
N HIS A 354 14.37 18.47 7.97
CA HIS A 354 14.31 19.74 7.24
C HIS A 354 13.38 20.76 7.91
N GLU A 355 12.18 20.34 8.30
CA GLU A 355 11.20 21.19 9.00
C GLU A 355 11.73 21.64 10.37
N LEU A 356 12.39 20.75 11.12
CA LEU A 356 12.95 21.08 12.43
C LEU A 356 14.05 22.14 12.32
N ARG A 357 14.93 22.05 11.31
CA ARG A 357 15.94 23.08 11.05
C ARG A 357 15.31 24.42 10.70
N ALA A 358 14.31 24.42 9.82
CA ALA A 358 13.59 25.65 9.45
C ALA A 358 12.91 26.32 10.66
N VAL A 359 12.34 25.54 11.58
CA VAL A 359 11.74 26.05 12.83
C VAL A 359 12.81 26.65 13.76
N VAL A 360 13.97 25.98 13.92
CA VAL A 360 15.09 26.50 14.73
C VAL A 360 15.64 27.81 14.16
N ASP A 361 15.79 27.90 12.84
CA ASP A 361 16.28 29.10 12.17
C ASP A 361 15.30 30.27 12.32
N ASN A 362 13.99 30.02 12.20
CA ASN A 362 12.96 31.02 12.48
C ASN A 362 12.96 31.48 13.94
N LEU A 363 13.14 30.56 14.90
CA LEU A 363 13.26 30.91 16.33
C LEU A 363 14.46 31.82 16.61
N ARG A 364 15.59 31.58 15.93
CA ARG A 364 16.78 32.44 16.01
C ARG A 364 16.54 33.81 15.38
N GLY A 365 15.84 33.87 14.26
CA GLY A 365 15.40 35.13 13.64
C GLY A 365 14.58 35.97 14.63
N ILE A 366 13.54 35.38 15.21
CA ILE A 366 12.68 36.04 16.21
C ILE A 366 13.47 36.46 17.45
N HIS A 367 14.38 35.61 17.95
CA HIS A 367 15.25 35.96 19.06
C HIS A 367 16.11 37.19 18.74
N THR A 368 16.64 37.27 17.51
CA THR A 368 17.46 38.41 17.05
C THR A 368 16.64 39.70 17.01
N ASP A 369 15.43 39.64 16.45
CA ASP A 369 14.52 40.80 16.38
C ASP A 369 14.09 41.28 17.77
N LEU A 370 13.74 40.35 18.66
CA LEU A 370 13.36 40.67 20.03
C LEU A 370 14.54 41.19 20.86
N THR A 371 15.75 40.71 20.59
CA THR A 371 16.97 41.26 21.20
C THR A 371 17.19 42.70 20.73
N GLY A 372 16.98 42.98 19.44
CA GLY A 372 17.01 44.33 18.87
C GLY A 372 15.96 45.25 19.50
N PHE A 373 14.74 44.77 19.68
CA PHE A 373 13.67 45.52 20.35
C PHE A 373 13.98 45.77 21.84
N ALA A 374 14.52 44.79 22.56
CA ALA A 374 14.86 44.92 23.97
C ALA A 374 15.92 46.02 24.23
N LEU A 375 16.78 46.31 23.25
CA LEU A 375 17.73 47.42 23.31
C LEU A 375 17.07 48.81 23.30
N THR A 376 15.82 48.90 22.84
CA THR A 376 15.04 50.16 22.77
C THR A 376 14.21 50.45 24.02
N LEU A 377 14.14 49.50 24.96
CA LEU A 377 13.34 49.60 26.18
C LEU A 377 14.09 50.29 27.35
N PRO A 378 13.35 50.91 28.30
CA PRO A 378 13.91 51.41 29.55
C PRO A 378 14.56 50.31 30.40
N SER A 379 15.55 50.68 31.22
CA SER A 379 16.44 49.76 31.95
C SER A 379 15.74 48.80 32.93
N GLU A 380 14.58 49.15 33.49
CA GLU A 380 13.80 48.25 34.37
C GLU A 380 13.16 47.07 33.61
N ASP A 381 12.65 47.31 32.40
CA ASP A 381 11.98 46.29 31.58
C ASP A 381 12.99 45.43 30.83
N ARG A 382 14.12 46.01 30.42
CA ARG A 382 15.20 45.31 29.70
C ARG A 382 15.70 44.07 30.44
N ALA A 383 15.87 44.14 31.77
CA ALA A 383 16.35 43.01 32.57
C ALA A 383 15.37 41.82 32.59
N LYS A 384 14.06 42.07 32.49
CA LYS A 384 13.04 41.01 32.35
C LYS A 384 13.12 40.35 30.98
N TYR A 385 13.26 41.13 29.91
CA TYR A 385 13.35 40.61 28.54
C TYR A 385 14.65 39.86 28.28
N GLU A 386 15.80 40.33 28.78
CA GLU A 386 17.09 39.65 28.65
C GLU A 386 17.07 38.24 29.26
N LYS A 387 16.36 38.07 30.39
CA LYS A 387 16.20 36.75 31.01
C LYS A 387 15.35 35.80 30.16
N VAL A 388 14.28 36.31 29.56
CA VAL A 388 13.38 35.51 28.68
C VAL A 388 14.09 35.14 27.38
N LEU A 389 14.85 36.06 26.78
CA LEU A 389 15.65 35.84 25.59
C LEU A 389 16.72 34.77 25.81
N SER A 390 17.44 34.85 26.92
CA SER A 390 18.44 33.83 27.29
C SER A 390 17.84 32.43 27.43
N GLU A 391 16.64 32.30 27.98
CA GLU A 391 15.95 31.01 28.05
C GLU A 391 15.51 30.52 26.66
N LEU A 392 14.97 31.40 25.80
CA LEU A 392 14.60 31.05 24.43
C LEU A 392 15.80 30.54 23.62
N GLU A 393 16.95 31.18 23.77
CA GLU A 393 18.18 30.77 23.09
C GLU A 393 18.70 29.40 23.56
N LYS A 394 18.58 29.10 24.86
CA LYS A 394 18.89 27.77 25.40
C LYS A 394 17.96 26.70 24.85
N TRP A 395 16.67 27.00 24.72
CA TRP A 395 15.69 26.07 24.14
C TRP A 395 15.95 25.81 22.67
N ALA A 396 16.24 26.85 21.87
CA ALA A 396 16.58 26.71 20.45
C ALA A 396 17.82 25.82 20.25
N ARG A 397 18.89 26.06 21.04
CA ARG A 397 20.09 25.21 21.01
C ARG A 397 19.82 23.75 21.36
N SER A 398 19.00 23.50 22.37
CA SER A 398 18.63 22.13 22.78
C SER A 398 17.88 21.36 21.68
N VAL A 399 17.01 22.04 20.93
CA VAL A 399 16.25 21.44 19.82
C VAL A 399 17.16 21.15 18.62
N GLU A 400 18.08 22.05 18.32
CA GLU A 400 19.07 21.90 17.24
C GLU A 400 20.06 20.75 17.52
N GLU A 401 20.54 20.64 18.76
CA GLU A 401 21.38 19.53 19.20
C GLU A 401 20.67 18.19 19.00
N GLN A 402 19.38 18.10 19.34
CA GLN A 402 18.55 16.91 19.11
C GLN A 402 18.30 16.64 17.62
N GLY A 403 18.09 17.68 16.80
CA GLY A 403 17.93 17.56 15.36
C GLY A 403 19.20 17.07 14.64
N SER A 404 20.37 17.54 15.07
CA SER A 404 21.66 17.11 14.51
C SER A 404 21.91 15.59 14.62
N GLN A 405 21.31 14.94 15.63
CA GLN A 405 21.38 13.48 15.84
C GLN A 405 20.71 12.69 14.71
N ILE A 406 19.60 13.23 14.18
CA ILE A 406 18.87 12.65 13.06
C ILE A 406 19.63 12.90 11.75
N GLY A 407 20.18 14.10 11.59
CA GLY A 407 21.02 14.49 10.45
C GLY A 407 22.31 13.68 10.31
N LEU A 408 22.98 13.31 11.40
CA LEU A 408 24.23 12.52 11.38
C LEU A 408 24.03 11.12 10.77
N LEU A 409 22.88 10.47 11.06
CA LEU A 409 22.55 9.13 10.57
C LEU A 409 22.10 9.11 9.10
N LEU A 410 21.63 10.24 8.57
CA LEU A 410 20.87 10.29 7.30
C LEU A 410 21.42 11.30 6.28
N SER A 411 22.49 12.03 6.60
CA SER A 411 23.17 12.96 5.66
C SER A 411 23.52 12.28 4.34
N SER A 412 23.42 13.01 3.22
CA SER A 412 23.68 12.48 1.87
C SER A 412 25.12 11.94 1.74
N ASP A 413 26.08 12.59 2.39
CA ASP A 413 27.50 12.24 2.30
C ASP A 413 27.84 10.90 3.01
N ALA A 414 27.15 10.60 4.12
CA ALA A 414 27.28 9.32 4.83
C ALA A 414 26.78 8.10 4.02
N ARG A 415 25.95 8.33 2.98
CA ARG A 415 25.35 7.31 2.10
C ARG A 415 26.10 7.11 0.77
N LEU A 416 26.92 8.07 0.34
CA LEU A 416 27.39 8.12 -1.06
C LEU A 416 28.81 7.56 -1.29
N ARG A 417 29.70 7.50 -0.29
CA ARG A 417 31.10 7.08 -0.49
C ARG A 417 31.68 6.21 0.64
N ARG A 418 32.46 5.19 0.26
CA ARG A 418 33.20 4.34 1.20
C ARG A 418 34.56 4.97 1.56
N ARG A 419 34.85 5.11 2.85
CA ARG A 419 36.15 5.61 3.35
C ARG A 419 36.58 4.90 4.62
N ARG A 420 37.86 5.05 4.99
CA ARG A 420 38.37 4.58 6.29
C ARG A 420 38.02 5.59 7.36
N PHE A 421 37.58 5.12 8.53
CA PHE A 421 37.19 5.97 9.64
C PHE A 421 38.12 5.75 10.84
N ALA A 422 38.41 6.82 11.57
CA ALA A 422 38.97 6.77 12.91
C ALA A 422 37.92 6.26 13.88
N LEU A 423 38.02 4.99 14.31
CA LEU A 423 36.95 4.35 15.07
C LEU A 423 36.69 5.08 16.40
N ARG A 424 37.76 5.56 17.05
CA ARG A 424 37.65 6.35 18.28
C ARG A 424 36.80 7.61 18.06
N GLN A 425 37.11 8.37 17.01
CA GLN A 425 36.39 9.59 16.64
C GLN A 425 34.93 9.30 16.31
N VAL A 426 34.64 8.23 15.58
CA VAL A 426 33.24 7.86 15.26
C VAL A 426 32.44 7.51 16.52
N VAL A 427 33.08 6.84 17.50
CA VAL A 427 32.45 6.56 18.80
C VAL A 427 32.22 7.86 19.58
N ASP A 428 33.20 8.76 19.61
CA ASP A 428 33.07 10.07 20.27
C ASP A 428 31.95 10.92 19.65
N GLU A 429 31.90 11.01 18.33
CA GLU A 429 30.86 11.72 17.56
C GLU A 429 29.46 11.12 17.78
N MET A 430 29.35 9.79 17.89
CA MET A 430 28.08 9.11 18.16
C MET A 430 27.57 9.37 19.58
N VAL A 431 28.49 9.47 20.56
CA VAL A 431 28.15 9.55 21.98
C VAL A 431 28.00 10.98 22.47
N ALA A 432 28.71 11.95 21.88
CA ALA A 432 28.66 13.37 22.24
C ALA A 432 27.23 13.90 22.44
N PRO A 433 26.23 13.57 21.59
CA PRO A 433 24.86 14.05 21.78
C PRO A 433 24.15 13.47 23.03
N PHE A 434 24.61 12.34 23.56
CA PHE A 434 24.05 11.70 24.75
C PHE A 434 24.73 12.15 26.04
N ALA A 435 25.78 12.98 25.98
CA ALA A 435 26.59 13.36 27.14
C ALA A 435 25.76 13.98 28.28
N ARG A 436 24.85 14.90 27.94
CA ARG A 436 23.96 15.54 28.92
C ARG A 436 22.99 14.54 29.56
N TYR A 437 22.34 13.72 28.75
CA TYR A 437 21.40 12.70 29.22
C TYR A 437 22.08 11.65 30.11
N MET A 438 23.29 11.23 29.76
CA MET A 438 24.10 10.33 30.57
C MET A 438 24.49 10.98 31.91
N SER A 439 24.88 12.26 31.89
CA SER A 439 25.19 13.00 33.12
C SER A 439 24.00 13.10 34.07
N GLU A 440 22.80 13.39 33.56
CA GLU A 440 21.55 13.44 34.35
C GLU A 440 21.20 12.09 34.97
N LEU A 441 21.51 10.99 34.27
CA LEU A 441 21.31 9.63 34.77
C LEU A 441 22.45 9.10 35.66
N GLY A 442 23.51 9.88 35.86
CA GLY A 442 24.72 9.45 36.57
C GLY A 442 25.44 8.29 35.87
N VAL A 443 25.39 8.25 34.53
CA VAL A 443 26.05 7.25 33.70
C VAL A 443 27.44 7.75 33.31
N GLU A 444 28.48 6.98 33.62
CA GLU A 444 29.84 7.24 33.17
C GLU A 444 30.08 6.53 31.83
N PHE A 445 30.57 7.27 30.82
CA PHE A 445 30.94 6.70 29.52
C PHE A 445 32.46 6.67 29.34
N LYS A 446 33.01 5.51 28.94
CA LYS A 446 34.44 5.31 28.68
C LYS A 446 34.69 4.87 27.24
N ASN A 447 35.37 5.71 26.47
CA ASN A 447 35.88 5.34 25.14
C ASN A 447 37.30 4.77 25.24
N ASN A 448 37.39 3.44 25.35
CA ASN A 448 38.64 2.69 25.40
C ASN A 448 39.10 2.23 24.01
N VAL A 449 38.62 2.86 22.93
CA VAL A 449 39.07 2.56 21.56
C VAL A 449 40.47 3.15 21.33
N PRO A 450 41.44 2.35 20.82
CA PRO A 450 42.77 2.84 20.49
C PRO A 450 42.71 3.98 19.46
N PRO A 451 43.45 5.10 19.65
CA PRO A 451 43.35 6.29 18.81
C PRO A 451 43.83 6.08 17.37
N ASP A 452 44.72 5.12 17.16
CA ASP A 452 45.30 4.70 15.90
C ASP A 452 44.42 3.68 15.14
N LEU A 453 43.39 3.11 15.78
CA LEU A 453 42.54 2.10 15.16
C LEU A 453 41.66 2.74 14.07
N ARG A 454 41.77 2.20 12.85
CA ARG A 454 41.04 2.64 11.67
C ARG A 454 40.21 1.50 11.09
N THR A 455 39.02 1.81 10.59
CA THR A 455 38.21 0.83 9.87
C THR A 455 38.77 0.56 8.47
N PRO A 456 38.43 -0.58 7.83
CA PRO A 456 38.53 -0.68 6.38
C PRO A 456 37.58 0.33 5.70
N PRO A 457 37.74 0.59 4.38
CA PRO A 457 36.82 1.42 3.62
C PRO A 457 35.38 0.88 3.71
N MET A 458 34.48 1.65 4.32
CA MET A 458 33.07 1.29 4.51
C MET A 458 32.18 2.53 4.47
N PHE A 459 30.86 2.38 4.53
CA PHE A 459 29.94 3.52 4.66
C PHE A 459 29.84 3.95 6.13
N GLY A 460 29.83 5.26 6.37
CA GLY A 460 29.78 5.81 7.73
C GLY A 460 28.47 5.47 8.45
N CYS A 461 27.34 5.51 7.72
CA CYS A 461 26.01 5.23 8.26
C CYS A 461 25.86 3.79 8.77
N GLU A 462 26.49 2.80 8.13
CA GLU A 462 26.47 1.41 8.57
C GLU A 462 27.14 1.25 9.94
N LEU A 463 28.32 1.89 10.11
CA LEU A 463 29.05 1.86 11.36
C LEU A 463 28.30 2.59 12.49
N GLN A 464 27.75 3.77 12.20
CA GLN A 464 26.98 4.55 13.17
C GLN A 464 25.69 3.85 13.59
N SER A 465 24.97 3.19 12.68
CA SER A 465 23.76 2.43 13.00
C SER A 465 24.05 1.28 13.98
N VAL A 466 25.15 0.56 13.79
CA VAL A 466 25.58 -0.49 14.72
C VAL A 466 25.88 0.11 16.09
N LEU A 467 26.68 1.17 16.13
CA LEU A 467 27.08 1.82 17.37
C LEU A 467 25.89 2.40 18.14
N LEU A 468 24.94 3.04 17.46
CA LEU A 468 23.72 3.60 18.06
C LEU A 468 22.84 2.51 18.67
N ASN A 469 22.62 1.41 17.95
CA ASN A 469 21.83 0.28 18.47
C ASN A 469 22.46 -0.30 19.74
N LEU A 470 23.78 -0.48 19.74
CA LEU A 470 24.50 -0.96 20.92
C LEU A 470 24.41 0.03 22.09
N HIS A 471 24.60 1.32 21.84
CA HIS A 471 24.56 2.37 22.86
C HIS A 471 23.17 2.53 23.49
N THR A 472 22.11 2.60 22.67
CA THR A 472 20.73 2.72 23.14
C THR A 472 20.27 1.49 23.92
N ASN A 473 20.71 0.29 23.52
CA ASN A 473 20.47 -0.93 24.28
C ASN A 473 21.21 -0.93 25.62
N ALA A 474 22.46 -0.46 25.66
CA ALA A 474 23.23 -0.32 26.89
C ALA A 474 22.57 0.67 27.88
N LEU A 475 22.15 1.84 27.41
CA LEU A 475 21.43 2.84 28.23
C LEU A 475 20.13 2.29 28.83
N LYS A 476 19.37 1.51 28.05
CA LYS A 476 18.15 0.85 28.53
C LYS A 476 18.45 -0.18 29.60
N ALA A 477 19.50 -0.98 29.42
CA ALA A 477 19.86 -2.05 30.35
C ALA A 477 20.31 -1.52 31.72
N ILE A 478 21.10 -0.43 31.76
CA ILE A 478 21.66 0.09 33.02
C ILE A 478 20.71 1.00 33.82
N LYS A 479 19.54 1.36 33.26
CA LYS A 479 18.61 2.33 33.87
C LYS A 479 18.17 1.94 35.30
N LYS A 480 18.14 0.65 35.61
CA LYS A 480 17.75 0.12 36.93
C LYS A 480 18.92 -0.36 37.79
N GLU A 481 20.14 -0.25 37.28
CA GLU A 481 21.33 -0.78 37.94
C GLU A 481 21.98 0.27 38.85
N ARG A 482 22.68 -0.24 39.88
CA ARG A 482 23.39 0.57 40.89
C ARG A 482 24.73 1.10 40.37
N LEU A 483 25.38 0.36 39.48
CA LEU A 483 26.58 0.76 38.75
C LEU A 483 26.17 1.11 37.32
N ARG A 484 26.41 2.36 36.90
CA ARG A 484 25.97 2.90 35.62
C ARG A 484 27.18 3.32 34.80
N GLU A 485 27.86 2.34 34.23
CA GLU A 485 29.01 2.55 33.36
C GLU A 485 28.76 1.93 31.99
N ILE A 486 29.08 2.66 30.93
CA ILE A 486 29.12 2.15 29.56
C ILE A 486 30.54 2.34 29.03
N ALA A 487 31.20 1.24 28.67
CA ALA A 487 32.52 1.27 28.06
C ALA A 487 32.49 0.69 26.65
N VAL A 488 33.10 1.38 25.70
CA VAL A 488 33.35 0.87 24.35
C VAL A 488 34.83 0.60 24.22
N SER A 489 35.18 -0.64 23.86
CA SER A 489 36.55 -1.03 23.52
C SER A 489 36.56 -1.67 22.15
N ALA A 490 37.67 -1.51 21.44
CA ALA A 490 37.88 -2.14 20.15
C ALA A 490 39.34 -2.58 20.03
N LYS A 491 39.56 -3.71 19.38
CA LYS A 491 40.90 -4.24 19.11
C LYS A 491 40.91 -4.93 17.77
N GLN A 492 42.07 -4.91 17.12
CA GLN A 492 42.29 -5.68 15.91
C GLN A 492 42.58 -7.14 16.29
N GLU A 493 41.53 -7.96 16.36
CA GLU A 493 41.67 -9.38 16.74
C GLU A 493 42.22 -10.30 15.62
N GLY A 494 42.58 -9.73 14.46
CA GLY A 494 42.99 -10.55 13.33
C GLY A 494 41.91 -11.56 12.92
N ILE A 495 40.61 -11.25 13.07
CA ILE A 495 39.51 -12.17 12.69
C ILE A 495 39.62 -12.57 11.22
N HIS A 496 40.09 -11.66 10.37
CA HIS A 496 40.43 -11.93 8.97
C HIS A 496 41.49 -13.04 8.78
N ARG A 497 42.27 -13.36 9.83
CA ARG A 497 43.25 -14.45 9.91
C ARG A 497 42.74 -15.69 10.63
N ARG A 498 41.51 -15.72 11.13
CA ARG A 498 40.94 -16.95 11.73
C ARG A 498 40.63 -17.94 10.62
N TYR A 499 40.66 -19.23 10.93
CA TYR A 499 40.46 -20.34 9.96
C TYR A 499 39.41 -20.07 8.88
N LYS A 500 38.19 -19.64 9.22
CA LYS A 500 37.15 -19.39 8.20
C LYS A 500 37.45 -18.21 7.27
N CYS A 501 38.17 -17.21 7.76
CA CYS A 501 38.55 -16.03 6.98
C CYS A 501 39.91 -16.16 6.30
N GLU A 502 40.79 -17.02 6.83
CA GLU A 502 42.12 -17.31 6.30
C GLU A 502 42.10 -18.44 5.27
N ALA A 503 41.32 -19.51 5.51
CA ALA A 503 41.15 -20.63 4.58
C ALA A 503 40.35 -20.26 3.33
N ARG A 504 40.00 -18.98 3.17
CA ARG A 504 39.17 -18.44 2.11
C ARG A 504 39.80 -17.15 1.64
N SER A 505 40.20 -17.09 0.38
CA SER A 505 40.64 -15.83 -0.23
C SER A 505 39.79 -15.56 -1.47
N PRO A 506 38.84 -14.60 -1.44
CA PRO A 506 38.55 -13.69 -0.32
C PRO A 506 37.80 -14.37 0.85
N TRP A 507 37.89 -13.84 2.07
CA TRP A 507 37.39 -14.47 3.31
C TRP A 507 35.89 -14.80 3.34
N TYR A 508 35.10 -14.04 2.57
CA TYR A 508 33.67 -14.26 2.39
C TYR A 508 33.34 -15.33 1.33
N CYS A 509 34.34 -15.78 0.55
CA CYS A 509 34.19 -16.74 -0.54
C CYS A 509 34.48 -18.16 -0.05
N VAL A 510 33.50 -19.05 -0.16
CA VAL A 510 33.62 -20.44 0.29
C VAL A 510 34.42 -21.26 -0.74
N GLN A 511 35.70 -21.52 -0.45
CA GLN A 511 36.57 -22.44 -1.20
C GLN A 511 36.55 -23.84 -0.54
N ASN A 512 36.69 -24.92 -1.31
CA ASN A 512 36.54 -26.34 -0.92
C ASN A 512 35.10 -26.85 -0.76
N ALA A 513 34.26 -26.54 -1.75
CA ALA A 513 32.92 -27.05 -1.79
C ALA A 513 32.96 -28.54 -2.23
N VAL A 514 32.56 -29.44 -1.33
CA VAL A 514 32.44 -30.87 -1.63
C VAL A 514 31.49 -31.05 -2.82
N ILE A 515 31.88 -31.88 -3.79
CA ILE A 515 31.03 -32.27 -4.91
C ILE A 515 30.19 -33.45 -4.42
N PRO A 516 28.87 -33.27 -4.16
CA PRO A 516 28.02 -34.38 -3.73
C PRO A 516 27.69 -35.29 -4.90
N ASP A 517 27.22 -36.51 -4.63
CA ASP A 517 26.76 -37.41 -5.69
C ASP A 517 25.37 -37.05 -6.23
N ALA A 518 24.56 -36.39 -5.40
CA ALA A 518 23.23 -35.91 -5.73
C ALA A 518 22.84 -34.69 -4.89
N PHE A 519 21.81 -34.00 -5.35
CA PHE A 519 21.24 -32.82 -4.71
C PHE A 519 19.81 -33.12 -4.27
N LEU A 520 19.43 -32.70 -3.07
CA LEU A 520 18.03 -32.68 -2.62
C LEU A 520 17.58 -31.24 -2.40
N HIS A 521 16.52 -30.84 -3.10
CA HIS A 521 15.89 -29.55 -2.90
C HIS A 521 15.27 -29.46 -1.49
N TYR A 522 15.84 -28.63 -0.62
CA TYR A 522 15.42 -28.53 0.78
C TYR A 522 14.43 -27.42 1.08
N MET A 523 14.37 -26.37 0.26
CA MET A 523 13.40 -25.26 0.35
C MET A 523 12.79 -25.08 -1.04
N SER A 524 11.58 -25.57 -1.23
CA SER A 524 10.97 -25.60 -2.56
C SER A 524 9.48 -25.30 -2.51
N SER A 525 9.03 -24.42 -3.41
CA SER A 525 7.62 -24.30 -3.79
C SER A 525 7.20 -25.39 -4.79
N ALA A 526 8.19 -26.03 -5.42
CA ALA A 526 8.03 -27.17 -6.31
C ALA A 526 8.27 -28.51 -5.58
N ILE A 527 8.10 -29.61 -6.29
CA ILE A 527 8.19 -30.97 -5.76
C ILE A 527 9.61 -31.28 -5.24
N PRO A 528 9.78 -31.72 -3.98
CA PRO A 528 11.09 -32.14 -3.49
C PRO A 528 11.50 -33.44 -4.20
N HIS A 529 12.66 -33.43 -4.84
CA HIS A 529 13.20 -34.59 -5.54
C HIS A 529 14.73 -34.56 -5.56
N LEU A 530 15.31 -35.74 -5.76
CA LEU A 530 16.74 -35.95 -5.89
C LEU A 530 17.18 -35.75 -7.34
N VAL A 531 18.23 -34.95 -7.52
CA VAL A 531 18.88 -34.73 -8.81
C VAL A 531 20.28 -35.32 -8.76
N LEU A 532 20.60 -36.23 -9.68
CA LEU A 532 21.92 -36.83 -9.77
C LEU A 532 22.95 -35.79 -10.28
N ASN A 533 24.08 -35.67 -9.60
CA ASN A 533 25.11 -34.70 -9.94
C ASN A 533 26.08 -35.25 -11.00
N SER A 534 25.66 -35.22 -12.27
CA SER A 534 26.52 -35.61 -13.39
C SER A 534 27.48 -34.50 -13.83
N SER A 535 27.27 -33.25 -13.40
CA SER A 535 28.07 -32.09 -13.80
C SER A 535 29.31 -31.86 -12.95
N GLY A 536 29.45 -32.58 -11.83
CA GLY A 536 30.50 -32.31 -10.84
C GLY A 536 30.31 -30.96 -10.13
N ALA A 537 29.08 -30.42 -10.12
CA ALA A 537 28.78 -29.16 -9.46
C ALA A 537 28.79 -29.29 -7.94
N THR A 538 28.91 -28.16 -7.24
CA THR A 538 28.68 -28.08 -5.79
C THR A 538 27.48 -27.18 -5.51
N CYS A 539 27.04 -27.09 -4.26
CA CYS A 539 25.91 -26.26 -3.87
C CYS A 539 26.15 -25.48 -2.57
N THR A 540 25.45 -24.37 -2.43
CA THR A 540 25.40 -23.60 -1.18
C THR A 540 24.51 -24.32 -0.15
N ASN A 541 24.34 -23.73 1.05
CA ASN A 541 23.41 -24.20 2.07
C ASN A 541 21.92 -24.12 1.66
N ALA A 542 21.63 -23.71 0.41
CA ALA A 542 20.31 -23.65 -0.17
C ALA A 542 19.84 -24.98 -0.79
N ILE A 543 20.68 -26.03 -0.79
CA ILE A 543 20.38 -27.37 -1.31
C ILE A 543 21.11 -28.37 -0.41
N HIS A 544 20.48 -29.50 -0.11
CA HIS A 544 21.15 -30.55 0.64
C HIS A 544 22.08 -31.37 -0.25
N GLN A 545 23.30 -31.56 0.25
CA GLN A 545 24.29 -32.45 -0.35
C GLN A 545 23.96 -33.90 0.02
N VAL A 546 23.87 -34.78 -0.98
CA VAL A 546 23.62 -36.21 -0.80
C VAL A 546 24.81 -36.99 -1.32
N SER A 547 25.36 -37.86 -0.47
CA SER A 547 26.49 -38.75 -0.81
C SER A 547 26.12 -40.20 -0.56
N TRP A 548 26.56 -41.10 -1.44
CA TRP A 548 26.34 -42.53 -1.29
C TRP A 548 27.36 -43.13 -0.31
N LYS A 549 26.90 -43.92 0.67
CA LYS A 549 27.79 -44.53 1.69
C LYS A 549 28.54 -45.79 1.20
N SER A 550 28.11 -46.44 0.10
CA SER A 550 28.77 -47.61 -0.51
C SER A 550 28.21 -47.90 -1.93
N ASN A 551 28.85 -48.81 -2.68
CA ASN A 551 28.66 -49.22 -4.10
C ASN A 551 27.21 -49.26 -4.64
N PHE A 552 26.58 -48.10 -4.78
CA PHE A 552 25.32 -47.95 -5.47
C PHE A 552 25.54 -48.13 -6.97
N SER A 553 24.89 -49.14 -7.56
CA SER A 553 24.88 -49.33 -9.01
C SER A 553 24.30 -48.09 -9.70
N HIS A 554 24.76 -47.81 -10.91
CA HIS A 554 24.27 -46.68 -11.70
C HIS A 554 22.74 -46.71 -11.86
N ASP A 555 22.16 -47.90 -12.01
CA ASP A 555 20.72 -48.11 -12.10
C ASP A 555 20.02 -47.90 -10.74
N GLY A 556 20.64 -48.31 -9.62
CA GLY A 556 20.13 -48.01 -8.29
C GLY A 556 20.05 -46.51 -8.00
N ARG A 557 21.04 -45.73 -8.45
CA ARG A 557 21.03 -44.26 -8.30
C ARG A 557 19.89 -43.62 -9.07
N LYS A 558 19.68 -44.05 -10.33
CA LYS A 558 18.56 -43.61 -11.17
C LYS A 558 17.21 -43.97 -10.56
N TRP A 559 17.10 -45.19 -10.04
CA TRP A 559 15.88 -45.63 -9.39
C TRP A 559 15.53 -44.78 -8.16
N ILE A 560 16.50 -44.48 -7.29
CA ILE A 560 16.26 -43.62 -6.12
C ILE A 560 15.85 -42.20 -6.56
N ALA A 561 16.48 -41.66 -7.60
CA ALA A 561 16.09 -40.36 -8.14
C ALA A 561 14.63 -40.36 -8.63
N LEU A 562 14.21 -41.37 -9.40
CA LEU A 562 12.82 -41.53 -9.82
C LEU A 562 11.89 -41.74 -8.62
N SER A 563 12.29 -42.58 -7.67
CA SER A 563 11.54 -42.87 -6.45
C SER A 563 11.26 -41.61 -5.64
N SER A 564 12.17 -40.64 -5.62
CA SER A 564 11.93 -39.38 -4.92
C SER A 564 10.82 -38.49 -5.54
N LEU A 565 10.48 -38.71 -6.82
CA LEU A 565 9.48 -37.92 -7.54
C LEU A 565 8.04 -38.44 -7.36
N ASN A 566 7.86 -39.69 -6.94
CA ASN A 566 6.53 -40.30 -6.88
C ASN A 566 5.61 -39.62 -5.85
N THR A 567 4.31 -39.68 -6.08
CA THR A 567 3.29 -39.01 -5.26
C THR A 567 3.31 -39.43 -3.78
N LEU A 568 3.68 -40.66 -3.44
CA LEU A 568 3.82 -41.11 -2.05
C LEU A 568 5.01 -40.40 -1.36
N CYS A 569 6.15 -40.26 -2.04
CA CYS A 569 7.30 -39.51 -1.54
C CYS A 569 6.96 -38.03 -1.34
N GLN A 570 6.25 -37.44 -2.30
CA GLN A 570 5.76 -36.06 -2.19
C GLN A 570 4.86 -35.89 -0.97
N PHE A 571 3.85 -36.76 -0.81
CA PHE A 571 2.96 -36.73 0.35
C PHE A 571 3.72 -36.91 1.67
N GLY A 572 4.71 -37.80 1.71
CA GLY A 572 5.58 -37.96 2.88
C GLY A 572 6.39 -36.69 3.19
N ALA A 573 6.83 -35.95 2.17
CA ALA A 573 7.47 -34.66 2.35
C ALA A 573 6.50 -33.59 2.87
N GLU A 574 5.23 -33.63 2.43
CA GLU A 574 4.14 -32.79 2.97
C GLU A 574 3.89 -33.02 4.46
N LEU A 575 3.90 -34.27 4.89
CA LEU A 575 3.62 -34.65 6.26
C LEU A 575 4.77 -34.35 7.23
N ASN A 576 6.02 -34.50 6.77
CA ASN A 576 7.20 -34.42 7.65
C ASN A 576 7.95 -33.07 7.58
N GLY A 577 7.79 -32.30 6.51
CA GLY A 577 8.51 -31.05 6.32
C GLY A 577 7.90 -29.86 7.06
N ARG A 578 8.74 -28.87 7.40
CA ARG A 578 8.34 -27.61 8.03
C ARG A 578 7.89 -26.59 7.01
N TRP A 579 6.95 -25.74 7.37
CA TRP A 579 6.40 -24.73 6.47
C TRP A 579 6.84 -23.34 6.95
N TYR A 580 7.27 -22.51 6.02
CA TYR A 580 7.66 -21.13 6.29
C TYR A 580 6.77 -20.16 5.50
N GLY A 581 6.71 -18.90 5.94
CA GLY A 581 5.93 -17.85 5.27
C GLY A 581 6.20 -17.80 3.76
N GLY A 582 5.14 -17.75 2.95
CA GLY A 582 5.21 -17.82 1.49
C GLY A 582 4.98 -19.21 0.89
N GLY A 583 4.69 -20.23 1.71
CA GLY A 583 4.32 -21.58 1.27
C GLY A 583 5.45 -22.45 0.79
N VAL A 584 6.67 -22.11 1.21
CA VAL A 584 7.87 -22.89 0.94
C VAL A 584 7.91 -24.09 1.87
N LEU A 585 8.03 -25.29 1.30
CA LEU A 585 8.34 -26.50 2.04
C LEU A 585 9.81 -26.51 2.39
N LYS A 586 10.12 -26.63 3.68
CA LYS A 586 11.47 -26.89 4.16
C LYS A 586 11.62 -28.32 4.68
N LEU A 587 12.63 -29.03 4.19
CA LEU A 587 13.02 -30.35 4.65
C LEU A 587 14.40 -30.26 5.30
N GLU A 588 14.48 -30.26 6.62
CA GLU A 588 15.77 -30.39 7.33
C GLU A 588 16.32 -31.82 7.20
N PRO A 589 17.62 -32.08 7.43
CA PRO A 589 18.20 -33.41 7.25
C PRO A 589 17.49 -34.53 8.02
N ASN A 590 16.95 -34.24 9.21
CA ASN A 590 16.18 -35.21 9.99
C ASN A 590 14.79 -35.53 9.40
N GLU A 591 14.20 -34.59 8.66
CA GLU A 591 12.90 -34.74 8.01
C GLU A 591 13.08 -35.44 6.66
N ALA A 592 14.11 -35.06 5.90
CA ALA A 592 14.51 -35.72 4.66
C ALA A 592 14.78 -37.23 4.86
N ARG A 593 15.29 -37.63 6.04
CA ARG A 593 15.50 -39.06 6.39
C ARG A 593 14.20 -39.87 6.51
N LYS A 594 13.06 -39.21 6.66
CA LYS A 594 11.74 -39.84 6.82
C LYS A 594 10.97 -39.99 5.51
N LEU A 595 11.53 -39.50 4.39
CA LEU A 595 10.86 -39.59 3.10
C LEU A 595 10.71 -41.05 2.65
N PRO A 596 9.50 -41.48 2.25
CA PRO A 596 9.28 -42.85 1.82
C PRO A 596 9.86 -43.05 0.42
N LEU A 597 10.96 -43.80 0.34
CA LEU A 597 11.59 -44.20 -0.91
C LEU A 597 11.34 -45.69 -1.17
N VAL A 598 10.87 -46.00 -2.37
CA VAL A 598 10.63 -47.38 -2.83
C VAL A 598 11.95 -48.07 -3.21
N LYS A 599 12.13 -49.30 -2.72
CA LYS A 599 13.38 -50.06 -2.84
C LYS A 599 13.44 -50.86 -4.15
N GLY A 600 14.41 -50.54 -5.00
CA GLY A 600 14.85 -51.31 -6.17
C GLY A 600 13.85 -51.39 -7.34
N PRO A 601 14.30 -51.33 -8.61
CA PRO A 601 13.42 -51.51 -9.76
C PRO A 601 12.98 -52.99 -9.92
N PRO A 602 11.81 -53.26 -10.50
CA PRO A 602 11.45 -54.59 -10.99
C PRO A 602 12.47 -55.11 -12.02
N LYS A 603 12.80 -56.41 -12.00
CA LYS A 603 13.86 -57.01 -12.85
C LYS A 603 13.61 -56.88 -14.36
N SER A 604 12.36 -56.70 -14.80
CA SER A 604 11.93 -56.66 -16.21
C SER A 604 11.79 -55.25 -16.79
N MET A 605 12.13 -54.20 -16.03
CA MET A 605 11.79 -52.83 -16.39
C MET A 605 12.88 -52.14 -17.22
N ALA A 606 12.47 -51.42 -18.28
CA ALA A 606 13.34 -50.57 -19.09
C ALA A 606 13.71 -49.26 -18.37
N LEU A 607 14.38 -49.36 -17.21
CA LEU A 607 14.72 -48.23 -16.33
C LEU A 607 15.41 -47.07 -17.07
N ARG A 608 16.28 -47.40 -18.04
CA ARG A 608 17.01 -46.39 -18.81
C ARG A 608 16.09 -45.52 -19.67
N GLU A 609 15.04 -46.11 -20.23
CA GLU A 609 14.06 -45.40 -21.06
C GLU A 609 13.15 -44.55 -20.18
N VAL A 610 12.61 -45.13 -19.10
CA VAL A 610 11.79 -44.39 -18.12
C VAL A 610 12.55 -43.19 -17.58
N PHE A 611 13.82 -43.37 -17.18
CA PHE A 611 14.64 -42.28 -16.67
C PHE A 611 14.88 -41.18 -17.73
N ARG A 612 15.11 -41.54 -18.99
CA ARG A 612 15.28 -40.57 -20.09
C ARG A 612 14.00 -39.79 -20.37
N THR A 613 12.87 -40.48 -20.37
CA THR A 613 11.55 -39.87 -20.57
C THR A 613 11.26 -38.87 -19.45
N VAL A 614 11.43 -39.29 -18.20
CA VAL A 614 11.21 -38.43 -17.02
C VAL A 614 12.17 -37.23 -17.01
N ASP A 615 13.47 -37.43 -17.28
CA ASP A 615 14.44 -36.32 -17.38
C ASP A 615 14.06 -35.32 -18.49
N SER A 616 13.60 -35.80 -19.66
CA SER A 616 13.15 -34.96 -20.76
C SER A 616 11.90 -34.15 -20.39
N LEU A 617 10.90 -34.78 -19.76
CA LEU A 617 9.68 -34.12 -19.29
C LEU A 617 9.99 -33.04 -18.25
N LEU A 618 10.86 -33.32 -17.28
CA LEU A 618 11.28 -32.34 -16.27
C LEU A 618 12.01 -31.14 -16.90
N ARG A 619 12.87 -31.36 -17.91
CA ARG A 619 13.54 -30.29 -18.66
C ARG A 619 12.56 -29.41 -19.45
N GLN A 620 11.49 -30.00 -19.95
CA GLN A 620 10.40 -29.30 -20.64
C GLN A 620 9.42 -28.62 -19.67
N ARG A 621 9.65 -28.72 -18.35
CA ARG A 621 8.77 -28.24 -17.27
C ARG A 621 7.41 -28.95 -17.21
N GLU A 622 7.29 -30.12 -17.82
CA GLU A 622 6.10 -30.98 -17.76
C GLU A 622 6.15 -31.88 -16.52
N VAL A 623 6.18 -31.25 -15.33
CA VAL A 623 6.40 -31.94 -14.06
C VAL A 623 5.30 -32.95 -13.74
N ASN A 624 4.04 -32.64 -14.04
CA ASN A 624 2.93 -33.56 -13.77
C ASN A 624 3.03 -34.82 -14.66
N ALA A 625 3.34 -34.67 -15.95
CA ALA A 625 3.55 -35.81 -16.84
C ALA A 625 4.74 -36.67 -16.37
N ALA A 626 5.81 -36.05 -15.88
CA ALA A 626 6.92 -36.77 -15.28
C ALA A 626 6.50 -37.57 -14.03
N VAL A 627 5.69 -36.98 -13.15
CA VAL A 627 5.14 -37.65 -11.96
C VAL A 627 4.21 -38.79 -12.37
N ASP A 628 3.33 -38.61 -13.36
CA ASP A 628 2.42 -39.66 -13.83
C ASP A 628 3.16 -40.89 -14.35
N VAL A 629 4.23 -40.68 -15.13
CA VAL A 629 5.11 -41.76 -15.59
C VAL A 629 5.76 -42.46 -14.40
N VAL A 630 6.28 -41.69 -13.43
CA VAL A 630 6.92 -42.25 -12.23
C VAL A 630 5.92 -43.02 -11.36
N ASP A 631 4.70 -42.51 -11.17
CA ASP A 631 3.66 -43.15 -10.35
C ASP A 631 3.18 -44.44 -11.00
N GLN A 632 2.97 -44.43 -12.32
CA GLN A 632 2.63 -45.65 -13.06
C GLN A 632 3.73 -46.71 -12.90
N THR A 633 5.00 -46.32 -13.04
CA THR A 633 6.12 -47.25 -12.95
C THR A 633 6.42 -47.73 -11.52
N ILE A 634 6.36 -46.84 -10.53
CA ILE A 634 6.82 -47.12 -9.16
C ILE A 634 5.67 -47.52 -8.24
N LEU A 635 4.54 -46.82 -8.29
CA LEU A 635 3.41 -47.07 -7.39
C LEU A 635 2.49 -48.16 -7.93
N VAL A 636 2.14 -48.10 -9.22
CA VAL A 636 1.23 -49.09 -9.83
C VAL A 636 1.98 -50.38 -10.17
N GLU A 637 2.99 -50.31 -11.02
CA GLU A 637 3.74 -51.50 -11.46
C GLU A 637 4.71 -52.03 -10.39
N GLY A 638 5.30 -51.13 -9.58
CA GLY A 638 6.27 -51.49 -8.55
C GLY A 638 5.65 -51.93 -7.21
N LEU A 639 4.70 -51.18 -6.67
CA LEU A 639 4.05 -51.46 -5.39
C LEU A 639 2.68 -52.14 -5.50
N GLY A 640 2.11 -52.25 -6.71
CA GLY A 640 0.81 -52.88 -6.92
C GLY A 640 -0.39 -52.03 -6.50
N LEU A 641 -0.21 -50.72 -6.30
CA LEU A 641 -1.32 -49.83 -5.94
C LEU A 641 -2.28 -49.66 -7.12
N SER A 642 -3.58 -49.64 -6.82
CA SER A 642 -4.58 -49.30 -7.81
C SER A 642 -4.49 -47.82 -8.19
N ARG A 643 -4.93 -47.49 -9.41
CA ARG A 643 -5.01 -46.08 -9.85
C ARG A 643 -5.91 -45.24 -8.93
N GLY A 644 -6.92 -45.85 -8.30
CA GLY A 644 -7.78 -45.19 -7.32
C GLY A 644 -7.02 -44.76 -6.06
N GLU A 645 -6.15 -45.63 -5.54
CA GLU A 645 -5.32 -45.34 -4.36
C GLU A 645 -4.25 -44.29 -4.66
N VAL A 646 -3.59 -44.38 -5.81
CA VAL A 646 -2.64 -43.34 -6.27
C VAL A 646 -3.35 -42.00 -6.41
N GLY A 647 -4.56 -41.99 -6.99
CA GLY A 647 -5.39 -40.79 -7.09
C GLY A 647 -5.80 -40.21 -5.73
N LEU A 648 -6.03 -41.06 -4.72
CA LEU A 648 -6.30 -40.60 -3.36
C LEU A 648 -5.07 -39.93 -2.72
N LEU A 649 -3.90 -40.55 -2.87
CA LEU A 649 -2.62 -39.97 -2.40
C LEU A 649 -2.33 -38.64 -3.10
N ALA A 650 -2.59 -38.53 -4.40
CA ALA A 650 -2.41 -37.29 -5.14
C ALA A 650 -3.31 -36.16 -4.62
N ARG A 651 -4.60 -36.45 -4.37
CA ARG A 651 -5.53 -35.47 -3.79
C ARG A 651 -5.12 -35.04 -2.38
N ALA A 652 -4.66 -35.99 -1.56
CA ALA A 652 -4.16 -35.69 -0.22
C ALA A 652 -2.90 -34.79 -0.29
N CYS A 653 -1.93 -35.14 -1.15
CA CYS A 653 -0.73 -34.35 -1.36
C CYS A 653 -1.03 -32.92 -1.82
N VAL A 654 -1.96 -32.74 -2.78
CA VAL A 654 -2.38 -31.42 -3.25
C VAL A 654 -3.04 -30.62 -2.12
N SER A 655 -3.87 -31.26 -1.30
CA SER A 655 -4.54 -30.61 -0.17
C SER A 655 -3.54 -30.07 0.85
N PHE A 656 -2.55 -30.86 1.26
CA PHE A 656 -1.49 -30.38 2.17
C PHE A 656 -0.61 -29.30 1.55
N ARG A 657 -0.32 -29.39 0.24
CA ARG A 657 0.47 -28.37 -0.45
C ARG A 657 -0.25 -27.02 -0.49
N GLN A 658 -1.57 -27.04 -0.69
CA GLN A 658 -2.41 -25.84 -0.62
C GLN A 658 -2.42 -25.22 0.78
N MET A 659 -2.31 -26.01 1.86
CA MET A 659 -2.23 -25.49 3.23
C MET A 659 -0.95 -24.68 3.50
N ARG A 660 0.11 -24.83 2.70
CA ARG A 660 1.35 -24.04 2.86
C ARG A 660 1.21 -22.63 2.30
N LEU A 661 0.48 -22.46 1.22
CA LEU A 661 0.43 -21.18 0.49
C LEU A 661 -0.38 -20.16 1.31
N PRO A 662 0.17 -18.96 1.62
CA PRO A 662 -0.63 -17.92 2.23
C PRO A 662 -1.77 -17.55 1.28
N PRO A 663 -2.97 -17.18 1.79
CA PRO A 663 -4.07 -16.76 0.92
C PRO A 663 -3.58 -15.62 0.03
N CYS A 664 -3.48 -15.87 -1.28
CA CYS A 664 -2.84 -14.96 -2.24
C CYS A 664 -3.38 -13.54 -2.04
N ARG A 665 -2.55 -12.60 -1.56
CA ARG A 665 -2.91 -11.17 -1.50
C ARG A 665 -2.79 -10.56 -2.91
N ARG A 666 -3.84 -10.69 -3.72
CA ARG A 666 -4.13 -9.76 -4.84
C ARG A 666 -4.75 -8.47 -4.33
#